data_AF-A0A7W3RQE8-F1
#
_entry.id   AF-A0A7W3RQE8-F1
#
_cell.length_a   1.000
_cell.length_b   1.000
_cell.length_c   1.000
_cell.angle_alpha   90.00
_cell.angle_beta   90.00
_cell.angle_gamma   90.00
#
_symmetry.space_group_name_H-M   'P 1'
#
loop_
_entity.id
_entity.type
_entity.pdbx_description
1 polymer ?
#
loop_
_entity_poly.entity_id
_entity_poly.type
_entity_poly.pdbx_seq_one_letter_code
_entity_poly.pdbx_strand_id
1 'polypeptide(L)'
;MTASVPVLHLWQGEFVDDAEAGRRMAGLPETAARVLERPLPTDVVLGACAAVGADLADPDSALHTRLAAHLPAAEAGSTLAELAGALTRQALERKLRRELGGLRPERLTRPDGRETVFESWAPVGLLVHIAPGNAAAVAPLSVVEGLLAGNVNVLKTSGSDTALALDLLAALAAADPSGLIAERVIALRFPSARRDWLETLCGQADAIAVWGGEEAEGAVRELAPPGCRVVAWGHRISFAYLTRAAAAEDGLLDALAEDVCRVEQQACSSPQVVYLDTDDTEEVFAFAGRFAERLAKVSGARPAPRPGPAELAEITTVQQLARLEQHLGLTRVFTADDGSWRVLADTRPALAASPLHRSVWVKPLPRHRITGTLRPMRRYLQTAAVGGGRADVAALSRALFAAGVTRVTPVGSMLEGYEGEPHDGVYALQRYSRRVSVRAADAEFGPVACLDDLVSAPVLPPVPDAPLLGKEGVQRALAELDARHAHLYFRSGGSTGAPALSVFTVDDYDNQMRAAADGLLAAGFDPARDRAANLFYCGGMYGSFISFFSILERLNATQLPMAAGPDHATVAEALVTHRADTVFGMPSYLWQLFHAEADRLRAYGGIRTVFYGGEHFTGEQRRVLMEEFGVEVIRSAAYGSTDLGPLGYQCASSDGSVHHVLTDLHTLEILDPEADRPVVPGEPGRLVFTTRARAGQRLERYEIGDLGRAVEGPCACGSHVPRLELLGRYGDVVRVGTYFLNYRRVVAAAQERLAYHGEVQLVVRSGAGREELTIRLDEQYADDPGAAHRALATEVAELASAEAEGLLALTVETVPREAFERTATSGKLRTVIDLRAA
;
A
#
# COMPACT_ATOMS: atom_id res chain seq x y z
N MET A 1 15.99 36.11 -39.86
CA MET A 1 15.27 36.19 -38.57
C MET A 1 14.36 34.98 -38.49
N THR A 2 14.87 33.86 -38.01
CA THR A 2 14.04 32.71 -37.65
C THR A 2 13.23 33.12 -36.43
N ALA A 3 11.89 33.14 -36.55
CA ALA A 3 11.02 33.36 -35.40
C ALA A 3 11.33 32.25 -34.39
N SER A 4 11.86 32.62 -33.22
CA SER A 4 12.11 31.67 -32.14
C SER A 4 10.78 31.08 -31.72
N VAL A 5 10.66 29.75 -31.77
CA VAL A 5 9.50 29.04 -31.22
C VAL A 5 9.32 29.50 -29.76
N PRO A 6 8.12 29.95 -29.36
CA PRO A 6 7.89 30.44 -28.00
C PRO A 6 8.18 29.32 -27.00
N VAL A 7 8.91 29.65 -25.92
CA VAL A 7 9.10 28.73 -24.81
C VAL A 7 7.77 28.58 -24.08
N LEU A 8 7.30 27.34 -23.96
CA LEU A 8 6.09 27.01 -23.22
C LEU A 8 6.44 26.47 -21.83
N HIS A 9 5.54 26.71 -20.90
CA HIS A 9 5.58 26.24 -19.52
C HIS A 9 4.28 25.50 -19.21
N LEU A 10 4.33 24.49 -18.36
CA LEU A 10 3.13 23.83 -17.86
C LEU A 10 2.66 24.57 -16.60
N TRP A 11 1.43 25.06 -16.60
CA TRP A 11 0.79 25.69 -15.45
C TRP A 11 -0.56 25.06 -15.20
N GLN A 12 -0.63 24.22 -14.16
CA GLN A 12 -1.86 23.59 -13.70
C GLN A 12 -2.68 22.89 -14.80
N GLY A 13 -1.99 22.16 -15.69
CA GLY A 13 -2.58 21.44 -16.82
C GLY A 13 -2.62 22.22 -18.14
N GLU A 14 -2.32 23.52 -18.14
CA GLU A 14 -2.29 24.36 -19.35
C GLU A 14 -0.86 24.70 -19.77
N PHE A 15 -0.58 24.71 -21.08
CA PHE A 15 0.67 25.27 -21.58
C PHE A 15 0.55 26.79 -21.78
N VAL A 16 1.41 27.55 -21.13
CA VAL A 16 1.43 29.03 -21.14
C VAL A 16 2.79 29.57 -21.60
N ASP A 17 2.82 30.80 -22.11
CA ASP A 17 4.05 31.49 -22.49
C ASP A 17 4.75 32.17 -21.31
N ASP A 18 5.96 32.70 -21.55
CA ASP A 18 6.74 33.46 -20.57
C ASP A 18 5.97 34.61 -19.91
N ALA A 19 5.15 35.33 -20.68
CA ALA A 19 4.46 36.52 -20.21
C ALA A 19 3.34 36.16 -19.23
N GLU A 20 2.58 35.10 -19.53
CA GLU A 20 1.56 34.58 -18.64
C GLU A 20 2.16 33.87 -17.42
N ALA A 21 3.19 33.04 -17.59
CA ALA A 21 3.86 32.40 -16.45
C ALA A 21 4.44 33.43 -15.47
N GLY A 22 5.10 34.48 -15.98
CA GLY A 22 5.61 35.57 -15.15
C GLY A 22 4.51 36.28 -14.36
N ARG A 23 3.33 36.50 -14.96
CA ARG A 23 2.16 37.08 -14.25
C ARG A 23 1.65 36.16 -13.14
N ARG A 24 1.47 34.87 -13.42
CA ARG A 24 0.92 33.90 -12.46
C ARG A 24 1.89 33.62 -11.31
N MET A 25 3.20 33.71 -11.53
CA MET A 25 4.24 33.45 -10.53
C MET A 25 4.17 34.35 -9.29
N ALA A 26 3.69 35.59 -9.46
CA ALA A 26 3.53 36.52 -8.34
C ALA A 26 2.41 36.12 -7.36
N GLY A 27 1.48 35.25 -7.77
CA GLY A 27 0.36 34.75 -6.94
C GLY A 27 0.51 33.29 -6.51
N LEU A 28 1.75 32.78 -6.46
CA LEU A 28 2.03 31.39 -6.06
C LEU A 28 1.59 31.08 -4.61
N PRO A 29 1.82 31.94 -3.61
CA PRO A 29 1.42 31.67 -2.23
C PRO A 29 -0.10 31.58 -2.07
N GLU A 30 -0.86 32.45 -2.72
CA GLU A 30 -2.33 32.41 -2.71
C GLU A 30 -2.85 31.17 -3.43
N THR A 31 -2.20 30.79 -4.53
CA THR A 31 -2.50 29.54 -5.23
C THR A 31 -2.23 28.33 -4.35
N ALA A 32 -1.08 28.30 -3.67
CA ALA A 32 -0.71 27.22 -2.77
C ALA A 32 -1.68 27.10 -1.60
N ALA A 33 -2.03 28.22 -0.95
CA ALA A 33 -2.98 28.25 0.16
C ALA A 33 -4.34 27.65 -0.25
N ARG A 34 -4.91 28.11 -1.38
CA ARG A 34 -6.18 27.59 -1.89
C ARG A 34 -6.13 26.10 -2.23
N VAL A 35 -5.04 25.63 -2.84
CA VAL A 35 -4.92 24.24 -3.28
C VAL A 35 -4.70 23.29 -2.09
N LEU A 36 -3.93 23.71 -1.09
CA LEU A 36 -3.60 22.90 0.10
C LEU A 36 -4.80 22.70 1.04
N GLU A 37 -5.83 23.55 0.99
CA GLU A 37 -7.10 23.34 1.72
C GLU A 37 -7.87 22.11 1.25
N ARG A 38 -7.63 21.67 0.00
CA ARG A 38 -8.24 20.44 -0.54
C ARG A 38 -7.29 19.27 -0.29
N PRO A 39 -7.75 18.15 0.28
CA PRO A 39 -6.91 16.97 0.40
C PRO A 39 -6.59 16.40 -0.99
N LEU A 40 -5.39 15.85 -1.15
CA LEU A 40 -5.02 15.02 -2.30
C LEU A 40 -4.97 13.55 -1.82
N PRO A 41 -5.98 12.73 -2.11
CA PRO A 41 -5.94 11.32 -1.76
C PRO A 41 -4.78 10.64 -2.48
N THR A 42 -3.96 9.87 -1.75
CA THR A 42 -2.80 9.17 -2.32
C THR A 42 -3.20 8.26 -3.47
N ASP A 43 -4.40 7.69 -3.43
CA ASP A 43 -4.92 6.82 -4.49
C ASP A 43 -5.13 7.50 -5.84
N VAL A 44 -5.42 8.81 -5.85
CA VAL A 44 -5.55 9.58 -7.10
C VAL A 44 -4.19 9.64 -7.80
N VAL A 45 -3.13 9.90 -7.03
CA VAL A 45 -1.75 9.92 -7.54
C VAL A 45 -1.33 8.53 -8.01
N LEU A 46 -1.55 7.49 -7.21
CA LEU A 46 -1.22 6.12 -7.58
C LEU A 46 -1.95 5.65 -8.84
N GLY A 47 -3.23 6.01 -9.00
CA GLY A 47 -4.02 5.69 -10.19
C GLY A 47 -3.49 6.37 -11.44
N ALA A 48 -3.26 7.68 -11.39
CA ALA A 48 -2.74 8.45 -12.52
C ALA A 48 -1.32 7.99 -12.92
N CYS A 49 -0.44 7.75 -11.95
CA CYS A 49 0.90 7.22 -12.22
C CYS A 49 0.85 5.82 -12.85
N ALA A 50 -0.02 4.92 -12.37
CA ALA A 50 -0.15 3.59 -12.94
C ALA A 50 -0.63 3.61 -14.39
N ALA A 51 -1.61 4.46 -14.71
CA ALA A 51 -2.11 4.64 -16.08
C ALA A 51 -1.01 5.18 -17.01
N VAL A 52 -0.33 6.27 -16.60
CA VAL A 52 0.78 6.83 -17.37
C VAL A 52 1.93 5.84 -17.50
N GLY A 53 2.29 5.13 -16.43
CA GLY A 53 3.35 4.13 -16.43
C GLY A 53 3.07 2.98 -17.41
N ALA A 54 1.81 2.53 -17.51
CA ALA A 54 1.40 1.52 -18.49
C ALA A 54 1.54 2.05 -19.93
N ASP A 55 1.09 3.28 -20.19
CA ASP A 55 1.25 3.94 -21.49
C ASP A 55 2.73 4.11 -21.89
N LEU A 56 3.62 4.36 -20.92
CA LEU A 56 5.06 4.45 -21.19
C LEU A 56 5.71 3.08 -21.41
N ALA A 57 5.19 2.03 -20.79
CA ALA A 57 5.69 0.68 -20.97
C ALA A 57 5.32 0.11 -22.35
N ASP A 58 4.22 0.58 -22.95
CA ASP A 58 3.76 0.19 -24.28
C ASP A 58 4.45 1.02 -25.39
N PRO A 59 5.34 0.42 -26.19
CA PRO A 59 6.03 1.12 -27.28
C PRO A 59 5.08 1.66 -28.36
N ASP A 60 3.89 1.06 -28.51
CA ASP A 60 2.89 1.46 -29.51
C ASP A 60 1.99 2.61 -29.03
N SER A 61 2.09 3.00 -27.75
CA SER A 61 1.35 4.12 -27.20
C SER A 61 1.77 5.46 -27.84
N ALA A 62 0.77 6.30 -28.11
CA ALA A 62 0.99 7.67 -28.56
C ALA A 62 1.82 8.49 -27.55
N LEU A 63 1.65 8.21 -26.25
CA LEU A 63 2.42 8.87 -25.20
C LEU A 63 3.90 8.46 -25.26
N HIS A 64 4.17 7.16 -25.36
CA HIS A 64 5.53 6.63 -25.50
C HIS A 64 6.25 7.26 -26.68
N THR A 65 5.63 7.23 -27.86
CA THR A 65 6.21 7.81 -29.09
C THR A 65 6.50 9.30 -28.94
N ARG A 66 5.58 10.07 -28.33
CA ARG A 66 5.74 11.51 -28.11
C ARG A 66 6.91 11.80 -27.16
N LEU A 67 7.02 11.07 -26.05
CA LEU A 67 8.09 11.29 -25.08
C LEU A 67 9.46 10.81 -25.57
N ALA A 68 9.51 9.70 -26.31
CA ALA A 68 10.74 9.21 -26.93
C ALA A 68 11.38 10.24 -27.86
N ALA A 69 10.58 11.07 -28.54
CA ALA A 69 11.08 12.13 -29.42
C ALA A 69 11.85 13.24 -28.69
N HIS A 70 11.72 13.36 -27.37
CA HIS A 70 12.48 14.30 -26.53
C HIS A 70 13.81 13.75 -26.03
N LEU A 71 14.15 12.51 -26.38
CA LEU A 71 15.33 11.81 -25.88
C LEU A 71 16.25 11.41 -27.04
N PRO A 72 17.58 11.31 -26.81
CA PRO A 72 18.48 10.69 -27.76
C PRO A 72 18.03 9.25 -28.09
N ALA A 73 18.02 8.87 -29.37
CA ALA A 73 17.50 7.58 -29.81
C ALA A 73 18.14 6.37 -29.10
N ALA A 74 19.41 6.48 -28.69
CA ALA A 74 20.13 5.43 -27.98
C ALA A 74 19.69 5.27 -26.51
N GLU A 75 19.10 6.30 -25.89
CA GLU A 75 18.78 6.37 -24.47
C GLU A 75 17.26 6.38 -24.20
N ALA A 76 16.45 6.64 -25.23
CA ALA A 76 15.00 6.79 -25.13
C ALA A 76 14.35 5.54 -24.49
N GLY A 77 14.67 4.34 -25.02
CA GLY A 77 14.07 3.10 -24.53
C GLY A 77 14.38 2.81 -23.06
N SER A 78 15.63 2.98 -22.62
CA SER A 78 16.01 2.74 -21.22
C SER A 78 15.40 3.77 -20.26
N THR A 79 15.39 5.04 -20.65
CA THR A 79 14.85 6.14 -19.81
C THR A 79 13.34 6.01 -19.64
N LEU A 80 12.60 5.69 -20.71
CA LEU A 80 11.17 5.48 -20.63
C LEU A 80 10.82 4.22 -19.84
N ALA A 81 11.61 3.15 -19.96
CA ALA A 81 11.44 1.95 -19.15
C ALA A 81 11.69 2.21 -17.65
N GLU A 82 12.70 3.04 -17.31
CA GLU A 82 12.96 3.48 -15.94
C GLU A 82 11.76 4.26 -15.37
N LEU A 83 11.26 5.25 -16.13
CA LEU A 83 10.08 6.02 -15.75
C LEU A 83 8.84 5.14 -15.59
N ALA A 84 8.57 4.25 -16.55
CA ALA A 84 7.45 3.31 -16.48
C ALA A 84 7.52 2.43 -15.23
N GLY A 85 8.70 1.86 -14.93
CA GLY A 85 8.93 1.04 -13.74
C GLY A 85 8.71 1.81 -12.43
N ALA A 86 9.21 3.05 -12.35
CA ALA A 86 9.07 3.91 -11.19
C ALA A 86 7.62 4.39 -10.95
N LEU A 87 6.82 4.54 -12.01
CA LEU A 87 5.42 4.97 -11.93
C LEU A 87 4.43 3.83 -11.66
N THR A 88 4.89 2.58 -11.61
CA THR A 88 4.01 1.46 -11.26
C THR A 88 3.40 1.63 -9.87
N ARG A 89 2.13 1.24 -9.72
CA ARG A 89 1.46 1.25 -8.42
C ARG A 89 2.23 0.48 -7.35
N GLN A 90 2.82 -0.67 -7.73
CA GLN A 90 3.60 -1.50 -6.81
C GLN A 90 4.86 -0.79 -6.29
N ALA A 91 5.61 -0.10 -7.15
CA ALA A 91 6.80 0.63 -6.76
C ALA A 91 6.45 1.79 -5.80
N LEU A 92 5.41 2.56 -6.13
CA LEU A 92 4.97 3.70 -5.33
C LEU A 92 4.35 3.27 -4.00
N GLU A 93 3.51 2.23 -3.97
CA GLU A 93 2.98 1.64 -2.72
C GLU A 93 4.10 1.14 -1.79
N ARG A 94 5.16 0.52 -2.35
CA ARG A 94 6.33 0.10 -1.58
C ARG A 94 7.09 1.28 -1.00
N LYS A 95 7.27 2.34 -1.80
CA LYS A 95 7.89 3.59 -1.37
C LYS A 95 7.11 4.24 -0.21
N LEU A 96 5.78 4.38 -0.34
CA LEU A 96 4.93 4.91 0.73
C LEU A 96 5.06 4.11 2.04
N ARG A 97 5.02 2.77 1.99
CA ARG A 97 5.20 1.93 3.18
C ARG A 97 6.58 2.09 3.81
N ARG A 98 7.64 2.11 3.00
CA ARG A 98 9.03 2.23 3.47
C ARG A 98 9.33 3.60 4.07
N GLU A 99 8.87 4.66 3.41
CA GLU A 99 9.23 6.03 3.77
C GLU A 99 8.26 6.63 4.80
N LEU A 100 6.96 6.33 4.71
CA LEU A 100 5.93 6.97 5.53
C LEU A 100 5.13 6.00 6.42
N GLY A 101 5.35 4.68 6.29
CA GLY A 101 4.80 3.67 7.20
C GLY A 101 3.43 3.10 6.81
N GLY A 102 2.84 3.50 5.68
CA GLY A 102 1.52 3.01 5.24
C GLY A 102 1.14 3.47 3.82
N LEU A 103 0.00 3.00 3.32
CA LEU A 103 -0.52 3.35 1.98
C LEU A 103 -1.32 4.66 1.91
N ARG A 104 -1.78 5.13 3.07
CA ARG A 104 -2.59 6.34 3.24
C ARG A 104 -1.99 7.24 4.32
N PRO A 105 -0.72 7.62 4.20
CA PRO A 105 -0.03 8.39 5.23
C PRO A 105 -0.64 9.78 5.43
N GLU A 106 -1.44 10.28 4.48
CA GLU A 106 -2.14 11.56 4.55
C GLU A 106 -3.30 11.58 5.54
N ARG A 107 -3.83 10.41 5.93
CA ARG A 107 -5.02 10.31 6.78
C ARG A 107 -4.67 10.45 8.26
N LEU A 108 -5.47 11.20 9.01
CA LEU A 108 -5.36 11.39 10.46
C LEU A 108 -5.92 10.20 11.22
N THR A 109 -5.11 9.15 11.36
CA THR A 109 -5.45 7.90 12.07
C THR A 109 -4.73 7.79 13.40
N ARG A 110 -5.06 6.76 14.20
CA ARG A 110 -4.43 6.52 15.50
C ARG A 110 -3.16 5.67 15.39
N PRO A 111 -2.00 6.15 15.87
CA PRO A 111 -0.80 5.32 16.00
C PRO A 111 -0.93 4.26 17.10
N ASP A 112 -1.66 4.57 18.18
CA ASP A 112 -2.01 3.66 19.28
C ASP A 112 -3.52 3.69 19.49
N GLY A 113 -4.18 2.55 19.33
CA GLY A 113 -5.63 2.41 19.50
C GLY A 113 -6.12 2.74 20.92
N ARG A 114 -5.24 2.67 21.93
CA ARG A 114 -5.55 2.95 23.35
C ARG A 114 -5.65 4.45 23.67
N GLU A 115 -5.21 5.32 22.75
CA GLU A 115 -5.17 6.76 22.95
C GLU A 115 -6.03 7.49 21.92
N THR A 116 -6.56 8.66 22.29
CA THR A 116 -7.27 9.56 21.34
C THR A 116 -6.33 10.60 20.73
N VAL A 117 -5.18 10.11 20.26
CA VAL A 117 -4.19 10.88 19.51
C VAL A 117 -4.24 10.45 18.05
N PHE A 118 -4.39 11.41 17.15
CA PHE A 118 -4.42 11.20 15.72
C PHE A 118 -3.17 11.81 15.10
N GLU A 119 -2.55 11.11 14.17
CA GLU A 119 -1.35 11.59 13.51
C GLU A 119 -1.41 11.30 12.01
N SER A 120 -0.78 12.17 11.22
CA SER A 120 -0.63 11.95 9.78
C SER A 120 0.64 12.59 9.25
N TRP A 121 0.95 12.31 8.00
CA TRP A 121 1.91 13.04 7.20
C TRP A 121 1.19 14.12 6.40
N ALA A 122 1.58 15.37 6.61
CA ALA A 122 1.08 16.52 5.87
C ALA A 122 2.15 17.06 4.90
N PRO A 123 1.74 17.72 3.80
CA PRO A 123 2.68 18.42 2.93
C PRO A 123 3.46 19.49 3.68
N VAL A 124 4.66 19.81 3.17
CA VAL A 124 5.41 20.99 3.59
C VAL A 124 4.77 22.28 3.05
N GLY A 125 4.11 22.22 1.89
CA GLY A 125 3.39 23.34 1.29
C GLY A 125 3.74 23.51 -0.19
N LEU A 126 4.34 24.65 -0.54
CA LEU A 126 4.92 24.92 -1.85
C LEU A 126 6.34 24.32 -1.93
N LEU A 127 6.49 23.26 -2.72
CA LEU A 127 7.75 22.57 -2.98
C LEU A 127 8.32 22.97 -4.34
N VAL A 128 9.47 23.61 -4.35
CA VAL A 128 10.19 23.97 -5.58
C VAL A 128 11.23 22.89 -5.90
N HIS A 129 11.19 22.34 -7.11
CA HIS A 129 12.15 21.36 -7.59
C HIS A 129 13.10 22.03 -8.58
N ILE A 130 14.40 22.02 -8.29
CA ILE A 130 15.44 22.48 -9.20
C ILE A 130 16.16 21.24 -9.69
N ALA A 131 15.78 20.78 -10.88
CA ALA A 131 16.29 19.54 -11.47
C ALA A 131 17.54 19.78 -12.32
N PRO A 132 18.40 18.76 -12.50
CA PRO A 132 19.60 18.89 -13.32
C PRO A 132 19.25 18.64 -14.80
N GLY A 133 19.96 19.29 -15.72
CA GLY A 133 19.68 19.18 -17.16
C GLY A 133 20.23 17.91 -17.83
N ASN A 134 20.92 17.04 -17.09
CA ASN A 134 21.61 15.86 -17.61
C ASN A 134 21.01 14.52 -17.14
N ALA A 135 19.91 14.54 -16.38
CA ALA A 135 19.24 13.34 -15.89
C ALA A 135 17.72 13.44 -16.14
N ALA A 136 17.28 12.95 -17.30
CA ALA A 136 15.94 13.16 -17.82
C ALA A 136 14.81 12.60 -16.92
N ALA A 137 15.06 11.51 -16.20
CA ALA A 137 14.07 10.89 -15.32
C ALA A 137 13.89 11.61 -13.97
N VAL A 138 14.92 12.31 -13.48
CA VAL A 138 14.95 12.89 -12.12
C VAL A 138 13.88 13.97 -11.94
N ALA A 139 13.74 14.86 -12.93
CA ALA A 139 12.83 15.99 -12.87
C ALA A 139 11.36 15.57 -12.63
N PRO A 140 10.75 14.72 -13.48
CA PRO A 140 9.37 14.30 -13.25
C PRO A 140 9.21 13.42 -12.01
N LEU A 141 10.15 12.51 -11.72
CA LEU A 141 10.05 11.63 -10.55
C LEU A 141 10.09 12.41 -9.24
N SER A 142 10.89 13.47 -9.16
CA SER A 142 10.91 14.36 -7.99
C SER A 142 9.56 15.04 -7.76
N VAL A 143 8.84 15.43 -8.81
CA VAL A 143 7.48 16.00 -8.71
C VAL A 143 6.47 14.93 -8.29
N VAL A 144 6.58 13.70 -8.79
CA VAL A 144 5.72 12.58 -8.35
C VAL A 144 5.89 12.31 -6.86
N GLU A 145 7.12 12.36 -6.34
CA GLU A 145 7.39 12.30 -4.89
C GLU A 145 6.74 13.46 -4.14
N GLY A 146 6.79 14.67 -4.70
CA GLY A 146 6.13 15.84 -4.15
C GLY A 146 4.60 15.71 -4.12
N LEU A 147 3.98 15.12 -5.16
CA LEU A 147 2.56 14.79 -5.24
C LEU A 147 2.16 13.72 -4.22
N LEU A 148 2.94 12.65 -4.06
CA LEU A 148 2.71 11.63 -3.03
C LEU A 148 2.77 12.21 -1.60
N ALA A 149 3.58 13.26 -1.40
CA ALA A 149 3.64 14.01 -0.16
C ALA A 149 2.53 15.07 -0.01
N GLY A 150 1.68 15.26 -1.04
CA GLY A 150 0.54 16.18 -1.05
C GLY A 150 0.86 17.65 -1.38
N ASN A 151 2.08 17.95 -1.84
CA ASN A 151 2.55 19.33 -2.02
C ASN A 151 2.00 19.98 -3.30
N VAL A 152 2.09 21.30 -3.35
CA VAL A 152 2.04 22.07 -4.61
C VAL A 152 3.45 22.15 -5.16
N ASN A 153 3.66 21.66 -6.37
CA ASN A 153 4.99 21.41 -6.92
C ASN A 153 5.29 22.39 -8.05
N VAL A 154 6.41 23.09 -7.93
CA VAL A 154 6.96 23.95 -8.99
C VAL A 154 8.29 23.38 -9.44
N LEU A 155 8.29 22.72 -10.60
CA LEU A 155 9.49 22.23 -11.24
C LEU A 155 10.16 23.33 -12.07
N LYS A 156 11.44 23.57 -11.84
CA LYS A 156 12.31 24.34 -12.72
C LYS A 156 13.25 23.40 -13.44
N THR A 157 13.17 23.37 -14.78
CA THR A 157 14.13 22.68 -15.65
C THR A 157 15.12 23.67 -16.26
N SER A 158 16.20 23.16 -16.87
CA SER A 158 17.18 24.03 -17.54
C SER A 158 16.60 24.63 -18.84
N GLY A 159 17.06 25.81 -19.25
CA GLY A 159 16.60 26.42 -20.51
C GLY A 159 16.96 25.61 -21.76
N SER A 160 17.97 24.74 -21.66
CA SER A 160 18.41 23.81 -22.71
C SER A 160 17.76 22.42 -22.60
N ASP A 161 16.91 22.19 -21.60
CA ASP A 161 16.27 20.91 -21.36
C ASP A 161 15.15 20.65 -22.39
N THR A 162 14.85 19.37 -22.61
CA THR A 162 13.77 18.98 -23.52
C THR A 162 12.40 19.17 -22.85
N ALA A 163 11.30 19.04 -23.60
CA ALA A 163 9.96 19.18 -23.03
C ALA A 163 9.47 17.89 -22.35
N LEU A 164 10.33 16.86 -22.22
CA LEU A 164 9.98 15.55 -21.67
C LEU A 164 9.25 15.64 -20.32
N ALA A 165 9.84 16.35 -19.36
CA ALA A 165 9.27 16.47 -18.02
C ALA A 165 7.91 17.18 -18.04
N LEU A 166 7.77 18.24 -18.84
CA LEU A 166 6.52 18.99 -18.96
C LEU A 166 5.41 18.13 -19.59
N ASP A 167 5.71 17.42 -20.67
CA ASP A 167 4.73 16.59 -21.37
C ASP A 167 4.30 15.37 -20.53
N LEU A 168 5.22 14.78 -19.76
CA LEU A 168 4.89 13.69 -18.84
C LEU A 168 4.03 14.18 -17.66
N LEU A 169 4.35 15.34 -17.10
CA LEU A 169 3.55 15.96 -16.03
C LEU A 169 2.17 16.39 -16.53
N ALA A 170 2.05 16.83 -17.78
CA ALA A 170 0.77 17.11 -18.42
C ALA A 170 -0.06 15.82 -18.61
N ALA A 171 0.58 14.71 -19.00
CA ALA A 171 -0.08 13.41 -19.09
C ALA A 171 -0.58 12.92 -17.73
N LEU A 172 0.23 13.08 -16.66
CA LEU A 172 -0.19 12.76 -15.29
C LEU A 172 -1.38 13.61 -14.84
N ALA A 173 -1.38 14.92 -15.14
CA ALA A 173 -2.50 15.80 -14.86
C ALA A 173 -3.78 15.39 -15.61
N ALA A 174 -3.65 14.95 -16.88
CA ALA A 174 -4.77 14.50 -17.69
C ALA A 174 -5.33 13.12 -17.27
N ALA A 175 -4.49 12.27 -16.66
CA ALA A 175 -4.88 10.96 -16.15
C ALA A 175 -5.69 11.02 -14.84
N ASP A 176 -5.84 12.21 -14.24
CA ASP A 176 -6.70 12.45 -13.08
C ASP A 176 -7.97 13.25 -13.47
N PRO A 177 -9.13 12.59 -13.59
CA PRO A 177 -10.39 13.26 -13.93
C PRO A 177 -10.87 14.29 -12.89
N SER A 178 -10.37 14.23 -11.65
CA SER A 178 -10.77 15.15 -10.58
C SER A 178 -10.06 16.52 -10.67
N GLY A 179 -8.97 16.61 -11.44
CA GLY A 179 -8.14 17.80 -11.59
C GLY A 179 -7.25 18.13 -10.39
N LEU A 180 -7.22 17.29 -9.35
CA LEU A 180 -6.44 17.52 -8.13
C LEU A 180 -4.92 17.47 -8.39
N ILE A 181 -4.46 16.61 -9.31
CA ILE A 181 -3.06 16.58 -9.75
C ILE A 181 -2.74 17.83 -10.55
N ALA A 182 -3.58 18.20 -11.52
CA ALA A 182 -3.37 19.37 -12.36
C ALA A 182 -3.18 20.63 -11.50
N GLU A 183 -4.05 20.88 -10.51
CA GLU A 183 -3.95 22.03 -9.59
C GLU A 183 -2.62 22.12 -8.81
N ARG A 184 -1.87 21.01 -8.68
CA ARG A 184 -0.63 20.91 -7.89
C ARG A 184 0.65 20.87 -8.70
N VAL A 185 0.57 21.00 -10.02
CA VAL A 185 1.73 20.84 -10.90
C VAL A 185 1.96 22.08 -11.74
N ILE A 186 3.14 22.67 -11.55
CA ILE A 186 3.68 23.76 -12.35
C ILE A 186 5.08 23.35 -12.79
N ALA A 187 5.40 23.48 -14.08
CA ALA A 187 6.73 23.21 -14.61
C ALA A 187 7.19 24.34 -15.54
N LEU A 188 8.27 25.01 -15.13
CA LEU A 188 8.82 26.20 -15.74
C LEU A 188 10.19 25.87 -16.35
N ARG A 189 10.36 26.17 -17.63
CA ARG A 189 11.58 25.90 -18.39
C ARG A 189 12.32 27.19 -18.68
N PHE A 190 13.33 27.53 -17.88
CA PHE A 190 14.10 28.76 -18.06
C PHE A 190 15.55 28.62 -17.57
N PRO A 191 16.51 29.37 -18.15
CA PRO A 191 17.91 29.29 -17.75
C PRO A 191 18.11 29.89 -16.35
N SER A 192 19.04 29.34 -15.57
CA SER A 192 19.38 29.86 -14.23
C SER A 192 19.91 31.30 -14.25
N ALA A 193 20.30 31.82 -15.42
CA ALA A 193 20.65 33.23 -15.62
C ALA A 193 19.48 34.20 -15.43
N ARG A 194 18.22 33.72 -15.52
CA ARG A 194 17.01 34.51 -15.25
C ARG A 194 16.76 34.57 -13.73
N ARG A 195 17.58 35.39 -13.05
CA ARG A 195 17.63 35.47 -11.59
C ARG A 195 16.35 36.01 -10.96
N ASP A 196 15.65 36.92 -11.63
CA ASP A 196 14.36 37.46 -11.20
C ASP A 196 13.33 36.36 -10.95
N TRP A 197 13.22 35.38 -11.85
CA TRP A 197 12.31 34.24 -11.66
C TRP A 197 12.81 33.30 -10.56
N LEU A 198 14.12 33.02 -10.52
CA LEU A 198 14.68 32.12 -9.51
C LEU A 198 14.52 32.68 -8.09
N GLU A 199 14.79 33.98 -7.90
CA GLU A 199 14.57 34.71 -6.65
C GLU A 199 13.09 34.67 -6.25
N THR A 200 12.18 34.90 -7.21
CA THR A 200 10.74 34.85 -6.97
C THR A 200 10.27 33.46 -6.56
N LEU A 201 10.72 32.40 -7.23
CA LEU A 201 10.35 31.03 -6.89
C LEU A 201 10.89 30.59 -5.53
N CYS A 202 12.21 30.75 -5.33
CA CYS A 202 12.86 30.32 -4.10
C CYS A 202 12.37 31.14 -2.89
N GLY A 203 12.18 32.45 -3.06
CA GLY A 203 11.74 33.36 -2.00
C GLY A 203 10.32 33.10 -1.48
N GLN A 204 9.51 32.33 -2.21
CA GLN A 204 8.13 31.98 -1.85
C GLN A 204 7.98 30.51 -1.40
N ALA A 205 9.05 29.71 -1.46
CA ALA A 205 8.97 28.27 -1.22
C ALA A 205 8.96 27.91 0.28
N ASP A 206 8.16 26.90 0.65
CA ASP A 206 8.23 26.26 1.97
C ASP A 206 9.36 25.23 2.02
N ALA A 207 9.65 24.61 0.88
CA ALA A 207 10.77 23.71 0.69
C ALA A 207 11.32 23.77 -0.74
N ILE A 208 12.62 23.49 -0.88
CA ILE A 208 13.31 23.45 -2.17
C ILE A 208 14.08 22.14 -2.27
N ALA A 209 13.74 21.30 -3.24
CA ALA A 209 14.49 20.12 -3.64
C ALA A 209 15.48 20.51 -4.74
N VAL A 210 16.78 20.56 -4.44
CA VAL A 210 17.82 20.94 -5.41
C VAL A 210 18.68 19.75 -5.78
N TRP A 211 18.76 19.48 -7.08
CA TRP A 211 19.61 18.46 -7.69
C TRP A 211 20.73 19.18 -8.44
N GLY A 212 21.97 19.08 -7.97
CA GLY A 212 23.08 19.79 -8.59
C GLY A 212 24.36 19.83 -7.76
N GLY A 213 25.40 20.42 -8.33
CA GLY A 213 26.69 20.62 -7.64
C GLY A 213 26.62 21.66 -6.52
N GLU A 214 27.73 21.83 -5.80
CA GLU A 214 27.82 22.73 -4.64
C GLU A 214 27.44 24.18 -4.95
N GLU A 215 27.74 24.67 -6.15
CA GLU A 215 27.39 26.03 -6.57
C GLU A 215 25.87 26.23 -6.65
N ALA A 216 25.15 25.26 -7.23
CA ALA A 216 23.69 25.29 -7.31
C ALA A 216 23.07 25.19 -5.91
N GLU A 217 23.61 24.30 -5.08
CA GLU A 217 23.20 24.14 -3.68
C GLU A 217 23.40 25.43 -2.86
N GLY A 218 24.57 26.08 -3.03
CA GLY A 218 24.91 27.34 -2.39
C GLY A 218 23.99 28.48 -2.82
N ALA A 219 23.80 28.65 -4.13
CA ALA A 219 22.91 29.67 -4.68
C ALA A 219 21.47 29.51 -4.16
N VAL A 220 20.94 28.27 -4.14
CA VAL A 220 19.59 28.01 -3.61
C VAL A 220 19.49 28.32 -2.12
N ARG A 221 20.52 27.99 -1.33
CA ARG A 221 20.54 28.31 0.11
C ARG A 221 20.55 29.82 0.37
N GLU A 222 21.20 30.61 -0.49
CA GLU A 222 21.18 32.08 -0.39
C GLU A 222 19.80 32.66 -0.74
N LEU A 223 19.09 32.04 -1.68
CA LEU A 223 17.75 32.46 -2.11
C LEU A 223 16.61 31.95 -1.22
N ALA A 224 16.85 30.90 -0.45
CA ALA A 224 15.83 30.29 0.41
C ALA A 224 15.46 31.21 1.59
N PRO A 225 14.16 31.49 1.82
CA PRO A 225 13.75 32.32 2.94
C PRO A 225 13.96 31.60 4.28
N PRO A 226 14.01 32.33 5.41
CA PRO A 226 14.09 31.73 6.74
C PRO A 226 12.95 30.72 6.98
N GLY A 227 13.29 29.52 7.46
CA GLY A 227 12.32 28.45 7.69
C GLY A 227 12.07 27.54 6.47
N CYS A 228 12.49 27.94 5.26
CA CYS A 228 12.42 27.08 4.08
C CYS A 228 13.34 25.87 4.22
N ARG A 229 12.81 24.69 3.95
CA ARG A 229 13.57 23.44 3.99
C ARG A 229 14.31 23.22 2.66
N VAL A 230 15.64 23.34 2.67
CA VAL A 230 16.47 22.96 1.51
C VAL A 230 16.82 21.48 1.58
N VAL A 231 16.25 20.69 0.68
CA VAL A 231 16.54 19.26 0.48
C VAL A 231 17.51 19.14 -0.67
N ALA A 232 18.73 18.70 -0.38
CA ALA A 232 19.82 18.80 -1.33
C ALA A 232 20.33 17.42 -1.75
N TRP A 233 20.33 17.22 -3.07
CA TRP A 233 20.78 16.01 -3.76
C TRP A 233 22.08 16.34 -4.51
N GLY A 234 23.12 16.52 -3.72
CA GLY A 234 24.44 16.97 -4.16
C GLY A 234 25.29 15.88 -4.82
N HIS A 235 26.43 16.29 -5.37
CA HIS A 235 27.41 15.35 -5.93
C HIS A 235 27.98 14.41 -4.86
N ARG A 236 28.00 13.12 -5.15
CA ARG A 236 28.53 12.08 -4.25
C ARG A 236 29.70 11.34 -4.88
N ILE A 237 30.58 10.86 -4.00
CA ILE A 237 31.74 10.04 -4.33
C ILE A 237 31.54 8.68 -3.67
N SER A 238 31.62 7.65 -4.50
CA SER A 238 31.59 6.26 -4.10
C SER A 238 32.94 5.60 -4.33
N PHE A 239 33.25 4.55 -3.56
CA PHE A 239 34.55 3.90 -3.59
C PHE A 239 34.45 2.41 -3.25
N ALA A 240 35.49 1.63 -3.57
CA ALA A 240 35.64 0.27 -3.09
C ALA A 240 36.69 0.22 -1.97
N TYR A 241 36.52 -0.68 -1.02
CA TYR A 241 37.48 -0.96 0.05
C TYR A 241 37.76 -2.46 0.08
N LEU A 242 39.01 -2.85 -0.17
CA LEU A 242 39.43 -4.24 -0.27
C LEU A 242 40.37 -4.63 0.87
N THR A 243 40.03 -5.72 1.54
CA THR A 243 40.99 -6.43 2.39
C THR A 243 42.12 -7.02 1.56
N ARG A 244 43.27 -7.31 2.16
CA ARG A 244 44.40 -7.94 1.46
C ARG A 244 44.02 -9.26 0.76
N ALA A 245 43.18 -10.07 1.41
CA ALA A 245 42.70 -11.33 0.83
C ALA A 245 41.84 -11.08 -0.41
N ALA A 246 40.81 -10.24 -0.30
CA ALA A 246 39.93 -9.91 -1.42
C ALA A 246 40.67 -9.23 -2.58
N ALA A 247 41.66 -8.40 -2.27
CA ALA A 247 42.48 -7.73 -3.28
C ALA A 247 43.19 -8.74 -4.20
N ALA A 248 43.51 -9.94 -3.72
CA ALA A 248 44.18 -11.00 -4.48
C ALA A 248 43.26 -11.85 -5.36
N GLU A 249 41.94 -11.65 -5.30
CA GLU A 249 40.96 -12.48 -6.01
C GLU A 249 40.59 -11.88 -7.38
N ASP A 250 41.08 -12.49 -8.46
CA ASP A 250 40.84 -12.04 -9.84
C ASP A 250 39.35 -11.85 -10.20
N GLY A 251 38.48 -12.75 -9.74
CA GLY A 251 37.04 -12.67 -10.02
C GLY A 251 36.39 -11.44 -9.38
N LEU A 252 36.84 -11.06 -8.18
CA LEU A 252 36.37 -9.85 -7.50
C LEU A 252 36.89 -8.59 -8.19
N LEU A 253 38.12 -8.62 -8.71
CA LEU A 253 38.69 -7.51 -9.48
C LEU A 253 37.99 -7.32 -10.84
N ASP A 254 37.59 -8.41 -11.50
CA ASP A 254 36.75 -8.34 -12.71
C ASP A 254 35.41 -7.66 -12.38
N ALA A 255 34.75 -8.07 -11.30
CA ALA A 255 33.50 -7.45 -10.85
C ALA A 255 33.66 -5.96 -10.50
N LEU A 256 34.78 -5.57 -9.87
CA LEU A 256 35.09 -4.17 -9.61
C LEU A 256 35.30 -3.37 -10.90
N ALA A 257 35.99 -3.95 -11.88
CA ALA A 257 36.18 -3.33 -13.18
C ALA A 257 34.85 -3.20 -13.95
N GLU A 258 33.90 -4.12 -13.76
CA GLU A 258 32.54 -3.99 -14.30
C GLU A 258 31.79 -2.80 -13.69
N ASP A 259 31.89 -2.60 -12.37
CA ASP A 259 31.31 -1.42 -11.70
C ASP A 259 31.90 -0.10 -12.20
N VAL A 260 33.20 -0.07 -12.55
CA VAL A 260 33.85 1.09 -13.18
C VAL A 260 33.31 1.32 -14.60
N CYS A 261 33.11 0.26 -15.40
CA CYS A 261 32.78 0.37 -16.82
C CYS A 261 31.28 0.54 -17.14
N ARG A 262 30.34 0.02 -16.31
CA ARG A 262 28.91 -0.15 -16.67
C ARG A 262 28.17 1.14 -17.07
N VAL A 263 28.61 2.31 -16.58
CA VAL A 263 28.05 3.64 -16.90
C VAL A 263 29.12 4.72 -17.00
N GLU A 264 30.35 4.36 -17.40
CA GLU A 264 31.49 5.31 -17.50
C GLU A 264 31.76 6.13 -16.21
N GLN A 265 31.38 5.55 -15.05
CA GLN A 265 31.40 6.18 -13.73
C GLN A 265 30.46 7.39 -13.53
N GLN A 266 29.47 7.59 -14.41
CA GLN A 266 28.57 8.75 -14.37
C GLN A 266 27.53 8.67 -13.23
N ALA A 267 27.26 7.47 -12.70
CA ALA A 267 26.38 7.33 -11.55
C ALA A 267 27.09 7.72 -10.25
N CYS A 268 26.35 8.35 -9.32
CA CYS A 268 26.85 8.70 -7.99
C CYS A 268 27.38 7.49 -7.19
N SER A 269 26.86 6.30 -7.49
CA SER A 269 27.25 5.02 -6.89
C SER A 269 28.47 4.36 -7.53
N SER A 270 28.99 4.87 -8.66
CA SER A 270 30.16 4.30 -9.32
C SER A 270 31.45 4.50 -8.49
N PRO A 271 32.34 3.49 -8.43
CA PRO A 271 33.60 3.61 -7.71
C PRO A 271 34.54 4.59 -8.41
N GLN A 272 34.97 5.62 -7.70
CA GLN A 272 36.01 6.57 -8.14
C GLN A 272 37.38 6.28 -7.50
N VAL A 273 37.37 5.64 -6.32
CA VAL A 273 38.56 5.26 -5.56
C VAL A 273 38.47 3.80 -5.15
N VAL A 274 39.61 3.11 -5.13
CA VAL A 274 39.79 1.77 -4.57
C VAL A 274 40.80 1.88 -3.43
N TYR A 275 40.32 1.68 -2.21
CA TYR A 275 41.13 1.63 -1.01
C TYR A 275 41.61 0.21 -0.73
N LEU A 276 42.87 0.07 -0.35
CA LEU A 276 43.46 -1.18 0.12
C LEU A 276 43.72 -1.10 1.62
N ASP A 277 43.36 -2.15 2.35
CA ASP A 277 43.61 -2.29 3.79
C ASP A 277 45.10 -2.52 4.09
N THR A 278 45.92 -1.52 3.80
CA THR A 278 47.38 -1.53 3.95
C THR A 278 47.93 -0.11 4.07
N ASP A 279 49.09 0.01 4.70
CA ASP A 279 49.95 1.19 4.73
C ASP A 279 51.20 1.02 3.85
N ASP A 280 51.37 -0.15 3.21
CA ASP A 280 52.49 -0.44 2.32
C ASP A 280 52.22 0.13 0.91
N THR A 281 53.06 1.08 0.49
CA THR A 281 52.97 1.73 -0.82
C THR A 281 53.33 0.82 -1.98
N GLU A 282 54.20 -0.17 -1.77
CA GLU A 282 54.55 -1.14 -2.80
C GLU A 282 53.38 -2.11 -3.04
N GLU A 283 52.66 -2.52 -1.99
CA GLU A 283 51.41 -3.29 -2.13
C GLU A 283 50.38 -2.52 -2.98
N VAL A 284 50.26 -1.20 -2.78
CA VAL A 284 49.37 -0.32 -3.56
C VAL A 284 49.74 -0.30 -5.04
N PHE A 285 51.03 -0.08 -5.36
CA PHE A 285 51.48 -0.04 -6.75
C PHE A 285 51.38 -1.40 -7.44
N ALA A 286 51.70 -2.48 -6.75
CA ALA A 286 51.55 -3.84 -7.26
C ALA A 286 50.09 -4.18 -7.56
N PHE A 287 49.18 -3.85 -6.63
CA PHE A 287 47.75 -4.01 -6.86
C PHE A 287 47.27 -3.18 -8.05
N ALA A 288 47.67 -1.91 -8.15
CA ALA A 288 47.23 -1.04 -9.24
C ALA A 288 47.63 -1.58 -10.61
N GLY A 289 48.83 -2.15 -10.74
CA GLY A 289 49.25 -2.85 -11.95
C GLY A 289 48.37 -4.05 -12.29
N ARG A 290 48.09 -4.93 -11.32
CA ARG A 290 47.19 -6.07 -11.51
C ARG A 290 45.77 -5.63 -11.86
N PHE A 291 45.24 -4.62 -11.17
CA PHE A 291 43.90 -4.12 -11.44
C PHE A 291 43.81 -3.45 -12.82
N ALA A 292 44.87 -2.79 -13.30
CA ALA A 292 44.93 -2.25 -14.65
C ALA A 292 44.78 -3.36 -15.73
N GLU A 293 45.38 -4.53 -15.53
CA GLU A 293 45.19 -5.67 -16.44
C GLU A 293 43.74 -6.16 -16.47
N ARG A 294 43.07 -6.19 -15.30
CA ARG A 294 41.65 -6.58 -15.21
C ARG A 294 40.74 -5.54 -15.84
N LEU A 295 40.98 -4.26 -15.57
CA LEU A 295 40.25 -3.16 -16.16
C LEU A 295 40.41 -3.14 -17.68
N ALA A 296 41.61 -3.41 -18.20
CA ALA A 296 41.85 -3.53 -19.64
C ALA A 296 41.00 -4.63 -20.28
N LYS A 297 40.97 -5.81 -19.65
CA LYS A 297 40.16 -6.95 -20.10
C LYS A 297 38.67 -6.60 -20.17
N VAL A 298 38.11 -6.03 -19.09
CA VAL A 298 36.67 -5.71 -19.03
C VAL A 298 36.33 -4.52 -19.93
N SER A 299 37.19 -3.49 -19.98
CA SER A 299 37.02 -2.33 -20.85
C SER A 299 37.03 -2.73 -22.33
N GLY A 300 37.93 -3.63 -22.75
CA GLY A 300 38.03 -4.09 -24.14
C GLY A 300 36.82 -4.89 -24.63
N ALA A 301 36.01 -5.44 -23.71
CA ALA A 301 34.76 -6.13 -24.03
C ALA A 301 33.56 -5.17 -24.23
N ARG A 302 33.76 -3.85 -24.04
CA ARG A 302 32.68 -2.86 -24.03
C ARG A 302 33.04 -1.64 -24.89
N PRO A 303 32.10 -1.11 -25.69
CA PRO A 303 32.30 0.18 -26.35
C PRO A 303 32.64 1.27 -25.33
N ALA A 304 33.61 2.13 -25.62
CA ALA A 304 33.98 3.27 -24.78
C ALA A 304 33.56 4.57 -25.48
N PRO A 305 32.49 5.25 -25.03
CA PRO A 305 32.09 6.53 -25.58
C PRO A 305 33.23 7.54 -25.44
N ARG A 306 33.44 8.37 -26.47
CA ARG A 306 34.46 9.41 -26.41
C ARG A 306 33.98 10.56 -25.51
N PRO A 307 34.73 10.94 -24.46
CA PRO A 307 34.36 12.07 -23.63
C PRO A 307 34.37 13.38 -24.42
N GLY A 308 33.57 14.34 -23.97
CA GLY A 308 33.52 15.69 -24.50
C GLY A 308 34.82 16.47 -24.25
N PRO A 309 35.00 17.65 -24.88
CA PRO A 309 36.23 18.44 -24.75
C PRO A 309 36.60 18.82 -23.31
N ALA A 310 35.60 19.16 -22.47
CA ALA A 310 35.83 19.52 -21.08
C ALA A 310 36.28 18.33 -20.24
N GLU A 311 35.59 17.19 -20.36
CA GLU A 311 35.93 15.92 -19.70
C GLU A 311 37.34 15.46 -20.13
N LEU A 312 37.67 15.53 -21.43
CA LEU A 312 39.00 15.21 -21.93
C LEU A 312 40.09 16.13 -21.36
N ALA A 313 39.81 17.42 -21.21
CA ALA A 313 40.74 18.36 -20.61
C ALA A 313 40.99 18.04 -19.12
N GLU A 314 39.94 17.71 -18.37
CA GLU A 314 40.04 17.29 -16.97
C GLU A 314 40.84 16.00 -16.82
N ILE A 315 40.48 14.96 -17.57
CA ILE A 315 41.20 13.68 -17.65
C ILE A 315 42.69 13.93 -17.93
N THR A 316 42.99 14.72 -18.96
CA THR A 316 44.38 15.00 -19.36
C THR A 316 45.13 15.69 -18.24
N THR A 317 44.52 16.70 -17.61
CA THR A 317 45.13 17.46 -16.51
C THR A 317 45.45 16.55 -15.33
N VAL A 318 44.47 15.77 -14.87
CA VAL A 318 44.65 14.83 -13.74
C VAL A 318 45.74 13.79 -14.06
N GLN A 319 45.73 13.23 -15.27
CA GLN A 319 46.71 12.22 -15.68
C GLN A 319 48.13 12.80 -15.77
N GLN A 320 48.32 14.01 -16.31
CA GLN A 320 49.65 14.63 -16.40
C GLN A 320 50.19 15.02 -15.02
N LEU A 321 49.33 15.52 -14.12
CA LEU A 321 49.73 15.79 -12.73
C LEU A 321 50.18 14.51 -12.03
N ALA A 322 49.43 13.42 -12.16
CA ALA A 322 49.82 12.13 -11.60
C ALA A 322 51.14 11.60 -12.20
N ARG A 323 51.41 11.81 -13.50
CA ARG A 323 52.69 11.46 -14.13
C ARG A 323 53.86 12.32 -13.63
N LEU A 324 53.61 13.60 -13.35
CA LEU A 324 54.63 14.48 -12.76
C LEU A 324 55.01 13.99 -11.36
N GLU A 325 54.01 13.72 -10.52
CA GLU A 325 54.20 13.22 -9.14
C GLU A 325 54.86 11.83 -9.08
N GLN A 326 54.81 11.04 -10.16
CA GLN A 326 55.48 9.73 -10.23
C GLN A 326 57.00 9.86 -10.12
N HIS A 327 57.59 10.98 -10.56
CA HIS A 327 59.02 11.27 -10.40
C HIS A 327 59.41 11.52 -8.94
N LEU A 328 58.44 11.83 -8.08
CA LEU A 328 58.60 11.98 -6.64
C LEU A 328 58.34 10.67 -5.88
N GLY A 329 58.01 9.58 -6.59
CA GLY A 329 57.62 8.30 -6.00
C GLY A 329 56.26 8.31 -5.30
N LEU A 330 55.45 9.36 -5.51
CA LEU A 330 54.16 9.53 -4.83
C LEU A 330 53.00 8.82 -5.52
N THR A 331 53.10 8.63 -6.84
CA THR A 331 52.04 8.11 -7.69
C THR A 331 52.58 7.14 -8.74
N ARG A 332 51.68 6.36 -9.37
CA ARG A 332 51.97 5.54 -10.55
C ARG A 332 50.78 5.51 -11.50
N VAL A 333 51.03 5.70 -12.79
CA VAL A 333 49.97 5.80 -13.80
C VAL A 333 50.00 4.63 -14.76
N PHE A 334 48.87 3.93 -14.89
CA PHE A 334 48.59 2.91 -15.89
C PHE A 334 47.45 3.41 -16.78
N THR A 335 47.61 3.37 -18.10
CA THR A 335 46.61 3.87 -19.06
C THR A 335 46.61 3.02 -20.31
N ALA A 336 45.46 2.92 -20.96
CA ALA A 336 45.38 2.41 -22.33
C ALA A 336 46.06 3.37 -23.33
N ASP A 337 46.61 2.83 -24.42
CA ASP A 337 47.20 3.63 -25.50
C ASP A 337 46.16 4.47 -26.25
N ASP A 338 44.93 3.96 -26.38
CA ASP A 338 43.80 4.64 -26.98
C ASP A 338 43.07 5.61 -26.02
N GLY A 339 43.50 5.65 -24.75
CA GLY A 339 42.90 6.47 -23.70
C GLY A 339 41.53 5.97 -23.21
N SER A 340 41.16 4.72 -23.46
CA SER A 340 39.87 4.16 -23.06
C SER A 340 39.72 3.95 -21.53
N TRP A 341 40.82 3.78 -20.78
CA TRP A 341 40.78 3.61 -19.32
C TRP A 341 42.11 4.01 -18.66
N ARG A 342 42.07 4.29 -17.34
CA ARG A 342 43.24 4.62 -16.51
C ARG A 342 43.12 4.09 -15.09
N VAL A 343 44.24 3.65 -14.52
CA VAL A 343 44.42 3.39 -13.09
C VAL A 343 45.52 4.30 -12.56
N LEU A 344 45.18 5.13 -11.58
CA LEU A 344 46.05 6.12 -10.96
C LEU A 344 46.32 5.69 -9.51
N ALA A 345 47.50 5.15 -9.23
CA ALA A 345 47.89 4.81 -7.87
C ALA A 345 48.47 6.03 -7.17
N ASP A 346 48.10 6.27 -5.91
CA ASP A 346 48.58 7.38 -5.09
C ASP A 346 48.83 6.87 -3.66
N THR A 347 50.01 7.18 -3.13
CA THR A 347 50.43 6.79 -1.78
C THR A 347 49.70 7.55 -0.67
N ARG A 348 49.01 8.64 -1.00
CA ARG A 348 48.29 9.49 -0.05
C ARG A 348 46.84 8.99 0.14
N PRO A 349 46.38 8.81 1.39
CA PRO A 349 45.09 8.17 1.70
C PRO A 349 43.88 9.08 1.50
N ALA A 350 44.07 10.39 1.26
CA ALA A 350 42.97 11.34 1.12
C ALA A 350 42.08 10.98 -0.09
N LEU A 351 40.75 11.08 0.12
CA LEU A 351 39.76 10.90 -0.94
C LEU A 351 40.03 11.89 -2.08
N ALA A 352 39.98 11.39 -3.31
CA ALA A 352 40.13 12.19 -4.52
C ALA A 352 38.98 11.89 -5.47
N ALA A 353 38.42 12.92 -6.09
CA ALA A 353 37.47 12.74 -7.18
C ALA A 353 38.19 12.16 -8.40
N SER A 354 37.51 11.27 -9.10
CA SER A 354 37.96 10.77 -10.40
C SER A 354 37.51 11.74 -11.50
N PRO A 355 38.31 11.92 -12.58
CA PRO A 355 37.85 12.60 -13.79
C PRO A 355 36.87 11.74 -14.62
N LEU A 356 36.34 10.66 -14.04
CA LEU A 356 35.38 9.70 -14.60
C LEU A 356 35.91 9.01 -15.87
N HIS A 357 35.01 8.41 -16.67
CA HIS A 357 35.35 7.74 -17.94
C HIS A 357 36.43 6.68 -17.79
N ARG A 358 36.15 5.70 -16.91
CA ARG A 358 37.03 4.56 -16.58
C ARG A 358 38.40 4.99 -16.04
N SER A 359 38.41 6.07 -15.27
CA SER A 359 39.59 6.56 -14.54
C SER A 359 39.40 6.27 -13.06
N VAL A 360 40.33 5.57 -12.42
CA VAL A 360 40.14 5.13 -11.02
C VAL A 360 41.39 5.34 -10.19
N TRP A 361 41.23 5.88 -8.99
CA TRP A 361 42.30 6.03 -8.02
C TRP A 361 42.50 4.75 -7.22
N VAL A 362 43.74 4.35 -6.96
CA VAL A 362 44.09 3.28 -6.01
C VAL A 362 44.91 3.88 -4.88
N LYS A 363 44.45 3.70 -3.63
CA LYS A 363 45.04 4.38 -2.46
C LYS A 363 45.17 3.44 -1.24
N PRO A 364 46.19 3.62 -0.38
CA PRO A 364 46.28 2.93 0.89
C PRO A 364 45.29 3.52 1.90
N LEU A 365 44.61 2.66 2.66
CA LEU A 365 43.81 3.07 3.81
C LEU A 365 43.71 1.92 4.82
N PRO A 366 44.60 1.84 5.82
CA PRO A 366 44.48 0.85 6.88
C PRO A 366 43.16 0.99 7.65
N ARG A 367 42.55 -0.13 8.04
CA ARG A 367 41.22 -0.17 8.67
C ARG A 367 41.05 0.74 9.89
N HIS A 368 42.11 0.92 10.69
CA HIS A 368 42.09 1.79 11.87
C HIS A 368 42.06 3.29 11.55
N ARG A 369 42.31 3.69 10.29
CA ARG A 369 42.33 5.08 9.82
C ARG A 369 41.10 5.49 9.02
N ILE A 370 40.21 4.55 8.67
CA ILE A 370 39.02 4.80 7.83
C ILE A 370 38.26 6.06 8.28
N THR A 371 37.85 6.11 9.55
CA THR A 371 37.06 7.23 10.07
C THR A 371 37.85 8.52 10.08
N GLY A 372 39.11 8.51 10.51
CA GLY A 372 39.94 9.72 10.55
C GLY A 372 40.15 10.35 9.16
N THR A 373 40.34 9.51 8.14
CA THR A 373 40.56 9.95 6.76
C THR A 373 39.28 10.41 6.07
N LEU A 374 38.20 9.62 6.19
CA LEU A 374 37.00 9.81 5.38
C LEU A 374 35.94 10.70 6.03
N ARG A 375 35.90 10.80 7.38
CA ARG A 375 34.88 11.61 8.09
C ARG A 375 34.84 13.08 7.72
N PRO A 376 35.98 13.76 7.45
CA PRO A 376 35.95 15.13 6.93
C PRO A 376 35.14 15.25 5.63
N MET A 377 35.12 14.19 4.82
CA MET A 377 34.46 14.13 3.51
C MET A 377 33.02 13.60 3.59
N ARG A 378 32.45 13.36 4.78
CA ARG A 378 31.12 12.76 4.98
C ARG A 378 29.97 13.37 4.14
N ARG A 379 30.09 14.63 3.73
CA ARG A 379 29.10 15.29 2.88
C ARG A 379 29.09 14.79 1.44
N TYR A 380 30.14 14.09 1.02
CA TYR A 380 30.29 13.54 -0.33
C TYR A 380 30.15 12.03 -0.36
N LEU A 381 30.35 11.33 0.75
CA LEU A 381 30.36 9.87 0.75
C LEU A 381 28.94 9.33 0.55
N GLN A 382 28.80 8.35 -0.34
CA GLN A 382 27.54 7.64 -0.54
C GLN A 382 27.74 6.13 -0.45
N THR A 383 28.22 5.49 -1.52
CA THR A 383 28.34 4.03 -1.60
C THR A 383 29.78 3.58 -1.39
N ALA A 384 29.96 2.57 -0.53
CA ALA A 384 31.23 1.86 -0.39
C ALA A 384 31.05 0.37 -0.69
N ALA A 385 31.70 -0.14 -1.73
CA ALA A 385 31.82 -1.59 -1.89
C ALA A 385 32.86 -2.15 -0.93
N VAL A 386 32.57 -3.27 -0.27
CA VAL A 386 33.52 -3.93 0.63
C VAL A 386 33.87 -5.32 0.11
N GLY A 387 35.16 -5.54 -0.17
CA GLY A 387 35.72 -6.85 -0.50
C GLY A 387 36.41 -7.48 0.72
N GLY A 388 35.82 -8.54 1.27
CA GLY A 388 36.37 -9.29 2.40
C GLY A 388 35.44 -10.38 2.91
N GLY A 389 35.87 -11.11 3.94
CA GLY A 389 35.04 -12.14 4.58
C GLY A 389 33.87 -11.54 5.36
N ARG A 390 32.95 -12.40 5.84
CA ARG A 390 31.76 -11.96 6.62
C ARG A 390 32.11 -11.07 7.82
N ALA A 391 33.18 -11.39 8.54
CA ALA A 391 33.65 -10.62 9.69
C ALA A 391 34.22 -9.25 9.28
N ASP A 392 34.95 -9.18 8.17
CA ASP A 392 35.47 -7.92 7.64
C ASP A 392 34.34 -7.02 7.16
N VAL A 393 33.36 -7.54 6.42
CA VAL A 393 32.18 -6.77 5.98
C VAL A 393 31.48 -6.16 7.19
N ALA A 394 31.22 -6.94 8.25
CA ALA A 394 30.56 -6.42 9.45
C ALA A 394 31.37 -5.31 10.15
N ALA A 395 32.69 -5.49 10.29
CA ALA A 395 33.56 -4.52 10.97
C ALA A 395 33.77 -3.24 10.14
N LEU A 396 34.04 -3.39 8.84
CA LEU A 396 34.28 -2.29 7.92
C LEU A 396 33.02 -1.46 7.71
N SER A 397 31.84 -2.09 7.56
CA SER A 397 30.57 -1.36 7.46
C SER A 397 30.37 -0.41 8.63
N ARG A 398 30.63 -0.84 9.88
CA ARG A 398 30.54 0.05 11.06
C ARG A 398 31.48 1.25 10.96
N ALA A 399 32.73 1.03 10.55
CA ALA A 399 33.72 2.11 10.41
C ALA A 399 33.36 3.09 9.26
N LEU A 400 32.84 2.56 8.15
CA LEU A 400 32.41 3.33 6.98
C LEU A 400 31.17 4.16 7.29
N PHE A 401 30.17 3.59 7.96
CA PHE A 401 29.01 4.35 8.45
C PHE A 401 29.41 5.44 9.45
N ALA A 402 30.34 5.14 10.36
CA ALA A 402 30.89 6.15 11.26
C ALA A 402 31.63 7.27 10.50
N ALA A 403 32.28 6.95 9.37
CA ALA A 403 32.86 7.94 8.48
C ALA A 403 31.81 8.76 7.73
N GLY A 404 30.60 8.25 7.53
CA GLY A 404 29.49 8.93 6.85
C GLY A 404 29.15 8.37 5.47
N VAL A 405 29.66 7.20 5.12
CA VAL A 405 29.10 6.39 4.02
C VAL A 405 27.64 6.08 4.36
N THR A 406 26.76 6.14 3.37
CA THR A 406 25.31 5.91 3.55
C THR A 406 24.91 4.49 3.16
N ARG A 407 25.72 3.84 2.32
CA ARG A 407 25.42 2.55 1.71
C ARG A 407 26.67 1.67 1.60
N VAL A 408 26.57 0.41 2.00
CA VAL A 408 27.63 -0.59 1.79
C VAL A 408 27.10 -1.74 0.95
N THR A 409 27.84 -2.09 -0.11
CA THR A 409 27.47 -3.17 -1.04
C THR A 409 28.61 -4.19 -1.18
N PRO A 410 28.33 -5.38 -1.71
CA PRO A 410 29.36 -6.19 -2.34
C PRO A 410 30.03 -5.45 -3.52
N VAL A 411 31.23 -5.89 -3.87
CA VAL A 411 31.89 -5.49 -5.13
C VAL A 411 31.17 -6.16 -6.30
N GLY A 412 30.92 -5.42 -7.38
CA GLY A 412 30.17 -5.88 -8.56
C GLY A 412 28.70 -5.41 -8.58
N SER A 413 28.18 -4.99 -7.43
CA SER A 413 26.78 -4.58 -7.27
C SER A 413 26.63 -3.13 -6.80
N MET A 414 27.66 -2.28 -6.97
CA MET A 414 27.59 -0.88 -6.53
C MET A 414 26.48 -0.09 -7.21
N LEU A 415 26.20 -0.38 -8.48
CA LEU A 415 25.17 0.30 -9.28
C LEU A 415 23.80 -0.36 -9.18
N GLU A 416 23.72 -1.53 -8.56
CA GLU A 416 22.44 -2.17 -8.27
C GLU A 416 21.75 -1.39 -7.18
N GLY A 417 20.42 -1.46 -7.13
CA GLY A 417 19.59 -0.91 -6.08
C GLY A 417 18.52 -1.91 -5.68
N TYR A 418 17.77 -1.61 -4.62
CA TYR A 418 16.54 -2.33 -4.31
C TYR A 418 15.37 -1.35 -4.25
N GLU A 419 14.17 -1.84 -4.58
CA GLU A 419 12.99 -0.97 -4.56
C GLU A 419 12.71 -0.46 -3.13
N GLY A 420 12.58 0.87 -2.99
CA GLY A 420 12.41 1.54 -1.70
C GLY A 420 13.72 1.78 -0.94
N GLU A 421 14.87 1.66 -1.60
CA GLU A 421 16.17 2.04 -1.04
C GLU A 421 16.23 3.55 -0.71
N PRO A 422 16.74 3.94 0.48
CA PRO A 422 16.95 5.35 0.79
C PRO A 422 18.00 5.97 -0.11
N HIS A 423 17.64 7.05 -0.81
CA HIS A 423 18.57 7.83 -1.61
C HIS A 423 19.47 8.66 -0.70
N ASP A 424 20.79 8.52 -0.81
CA ASP A 424 21.76 9.19 0.06
C ASP A 424 21.51 8.98 1.57
N GLY A 425 20.97 7.82 1.94
CA GLY A 425 20.67 7.49 3.34
C GLY A 425 19.48 8.26 3.93
N VAL A 426 18.65 8.88 3.08
CA VAL A 426 17.43 9.58 3.48
C VAL A 426 16.25 9.18 2.60
N TYR A 427 15.04 9.40 3.11
CA TYR A 427 13.80 9.15 2.39
C TYR A 427 13.21 10.47 1.88
N ALA A 428 12.99 10.57 0.58
CA ALA A 428 12.55 11.80 -0.09
C ALA A 428 11.18 12.26 0.43
N LEU A 429 10.22 11.35 0.60
CA LEU A 429 8.89 11.67 1.09
C LEU A 429 8.93 12.24 2.51
N GLN A 430 9.78 11.70 3.40
CA GLN A 430 9.97 12.29 4.74
C GLN A 430 10.56 13.71 4.68
N ARG A 431 11.38 14.00 3.66
CA ARG A 431 11.94 15.33 3.41
C ARG A 431 10.93 16.28 2.79
N TYR A 432 9.92 15.78 2.06
CA TYR A 432 8.84 16.55 1.44
C TYR A 432 7.56 16.62 2.28
N SER A 433 7.55 16.00 3.46
CA SER A 433 6.41 16.01 4.38
C SER A 433 6.80 16.49 5.79
N ARG A 434 5.79 16.68 6.63
CA ARG A 434 5.92 16.90 8.07
C ARG A 434 4.91 16.05 8.83
N ARG A 435 5.23 15.75 10.08
CA ARG A 435 4.31 15.06 10.99
C ARG A 435 3.40 16.07 11.65
N VAL A 436 2.10 15.79 11.65
CA VAL A 436 1.07 16.56 12.35
C VAL A 436 0.33 15.65 13.32
N SER A 437 -0.19 16.22 14.40
CA SER A 437 -0.94 15.48 15.40
C SER A 437 -2.10 16.29 15.95
N VAL A 438 -3.16 15.59 16.33
CA VAL A 438 -4.33 16.12 17.01
C VAL A 438 -4.58 15.27 18.24
N ARG A 439 -4.68 15.90 19.41
CA ARG A 439 -5.12 15.24 20.64
C ARG A 439 -6.56 15.65 20.93
N ALA A 440 -7.44 14.66 21.06
CA ALA A 440 -8.85 14.89 21.32
C ALA A 440 -9.24 14.44 22.74
N ALA A 441 -10.49 14.68 23.14
CA ALA A 441 -11.01 14.23 24.43
C ALA A 441 -11.56 12.80 24.33
N ASP A 442 -11.13 11.92 25.24
CA ASP A 442 -11.48 10.49 25.21
C ASP A 442 -13.00 10.21 25.18
N ALA A 443 -13.78 11.00 25.91
CA ALA A 443 -15.21 10.75 26.08
C ALA A 443 -16.02 10.83 24.78
N GLU A 444 -15.61 11.70 23.85
CA GLU A 444 -16.30 11.92 22.57
C GLU A 444 -15.61 11.16 21.43
N PHE A 445 -14.27 11.12 21.46
CA PHE A 445 -13.48 10.61 20.34
C PHE A 445 -13.06 9.16 20.51
N GLY A 446 -13.32 8.51 21.65
CA GLY A 446 -12.99 7.10 21.90
C GLY A 446 -13.29 6.16 20.72
N PRO A 447 -14.50 6.18 20.14
CA PRO A 447 -14.87 5.37 18.98
C PRO A 447 -14.35 5.87 17.62
N VAL A 448 -13.70 7.03 17.55
CA VAL A 448 -13.21 7.60 16.29
C VAL A 448 -11.80 7.08 16.00
N ALA A 449 -11.67 6.30 14.93
CA ALA A 449 -10.38 5.78 14.46
C ALA A 449 -9.66 6.75 13.50
N CYS A 450 -10.41 7.52 12.71
CA CYS A 450 -9.87 8.50 11.76
C CYS A 450 -10.67 9.80 11.80
N LEU A 451 -9.99 10.94 11.91
CA LEU A 451 -10.66 12.25 11.94
C LEU A 451 -11.20 12.66 10.58
N ASP A 452 -10.54 12.28 9.49
CA ASP A 452 -10.96 12.69 8.15
C ASP A 452 -12.33 12.10 7.75
N ASP A 453 -12.70 10.96 8.36
CA ASP A 453 -14.04 10.36 8.19
C ASP A 453 -15.17 11.25 8.70
N LEU A 454 -14.88 12.22 9.58
CA LEU A 454 -15.86 13.16 10.14
C LEU A 454 -16.01 14.44 9.29
N VAL A 455 -15.14 14.66 8.31
CA VAL A 455 -15.11 15.91 7.52
C VAL A 455 -15.85 15.75 6.21
N SER A 456 -15.60 14.65 5.49
CA SER A 456 -16.16 14.44 4.16
C SER A 456 -16.17 12.98 3.76
N ALA A 457 -16.98 12.64 2.76
CA ALA A 457 -16.98 11.29 2.21
C ALA A 457 -15.61 10.97 1.56
N PRO A 458 -15.09 9.74 1.70
CA PRO A 458 -13.87 9.32 1.05
C PRO A 458 -13.97 9.48 -0.49
N VAL A 459 -12.92 10.03 -1.10
CA VAL A 459 -12.80 10.05 -2.56
C VAL A 459 -12.42 8.65 -3.03
N LEU A 460 -13.31 8.03 -3.80
CA LEU A 460 -13.11 6.69 -4.36
C LEU A 460 -12.59 6.79 -5.81
N PRO A 461 -11.66 5.92 -6.23
CA PRO A 461 -11.27 5.83 -7.63
C PRO A 461 -12.47 5.38 -8.48
N PRO A 462 -12.44 5.66 -9.79
CA PRO A 462 -13.47 5.15 -10.70
C PRO A 462 -13.50 3.62 -10.67
N VAL A 463 -14.69 3.06 -10.90
CA VAL A 463 -14.87 1.62 -11.08
C VAL A 463 -14.06 1.17 -12.30
N PRO A 464 -13.25 0.10 -12.20
CA PRO A 464 -12.46 -0.39 -13.32
C PRO A 464 -13.36 -0.92 -14.46
N ASP A 465 -12.93 -0.74 -15.70
CA ASP A 465 -13.58 -1.33 -16.88
C ASP A 465 -13.17 -2.80 -17.04
N ALA A 466 -13.68 -3.64 -16.14
CA ALA A 466 -13.41 -5.08 -16.09
C ALA A 466 -14.71 -5.89 -16.16
N PRO A 467 -14.68 -7.13 -16.69
CA PRO A 467 -15.82 -8.03 -16.61
C PRO A 467 -16.09 -8.44 -15.14
N LEU A 468 -17.34 -8.79 -14.83
CA LEU A 468 -17.68 -9.31 -13.51
C LEU A 468 -16.88 -10.59 -13.21
N LEU A 469 -16.26 -10.61 -12.04
CA LEU A 469 -15.47 -11.73 -11.58
C LEU A 469 -16.31 -12.59 -10.64
N GLY A 470 -16.57 -13.83 -11.04
CA GLY A 470 -17.16 -14.85 -10.18
C GLY A 470 -16.11 -15.65 -9.41
N LYS A 471 -16.56 -16.50 -8.48
CA LYS A 471 -15.68 -17.33 -7.65
C LYS A 471 -14.77 -18.26 -8.44
N GLU A 472 -15.25 -18.81 -9.56
CA GLU A 472 -14.43 -19.62 -10.46
C GLU A 472 -13.29 -18.83 -11.09
N GLY A 473 -13.55 -17.56 -11.45
CA GLY A 473 -12.53 -16.65 -11.97
C GLY A 473 -11.45 -16.36 -10.93
N VAL A 474 -11.82 -16.15 -9.67
CA VAL A 474 -10.87 -16.01 -8.55
C VAL A 474 -9.99 -17.25 -8.43
N GLN A 475 -10.57 -18.46 -8.49
CA GLN A 475 -9.79 -19.69 -8.38
C GLN A 475 -8.89 -19.94 -9.59
N ARG A 476 -9.31 -19.53 -10.80
CA ARG A 476 -8.45 -19.61 -12.00
C ARG A 476 -7.26 -18.65 -11.88
N ALA A 477 -7.51 -17.41 -11.46
CA ALA A 477 -6.46 -16.41 -11.26
C ALA A 477 -5.43 -16.84 -10.20
N LEU A 478 -5.83 -17.62 -9.19
CA LEU A 478 -4.88 -18.19 -8.21
C LEU A 478 -3.87 -19.15 -8.85
N ALA A 479 -4.27 -19.90 -9.88
CA ALA A 479 -3.38 -20.88 -10.52
C ALA A 479 -2.22 -20.21 -11.29
N GLU A 480 -2.44 -18.97 -11.73
CA GLU A 480 -1.47 -18.17 -12.49
C GLU A 480 -0.75 -17.14 -11.62
N LEU A 481 -1.09 -17.04 -10.33
CA LEU A 481 -0.50 -16.08 -9.42
C LEU A 481 0.96 -16.42 -9.13
N ASP A 482 1.85 -15.43 -9.27
CA ASP A 482 3.24 -15.54 -8.86
C ASP A 482 3.34 -15.97 -7.39
N ALA A 483 4.16 -16.98 -7.11
CA ALA A 483 4.34 -17.55 -5.77
C ALA A 483 4.76 -16.50 -4.72
N ARG A 484 5.44 -15.41 -5.14
CA ARG A 484 5.80 -14.28 -4.26
C ARG A 484 4.61 -13.49 -3.73
N HIS A 485 3.41 -13.72 -4.26
CA HIS A 485 2.18 -13.06 -3.84
C HIS A 485 1.31 -13.93 -2.92
N ALA A 486 1.72 -15.17 -2.63
CA ALA A 486 0.98 -16.13 -1.82
C ALA A 486 1.77 -16.50 -0.55
N HIS A 487 1.70 -15.65 0.48
CA HIS A 487 2.39 -15.87 1.76
C HIS A 487 1.49 -16.52 2.82
N LEU A 488 0.21 -16.16 2.83
CA LEU A 488 -0.81 -16.66 3.76
C LEU A 488 -1.93 -17.32 2.97
N TYR A 489 -2.41 -18.46 3.46
CA TYR A 489 -3.41 -19.28 2.80
C TYR A 489 -4.61 -19.51 3.73
N PHE A 490 -5.78 -19.06 3.30
CA PHE A 490 -7.03 -19.25 4.01
C PHE A 490 -8.03 -20.02 3.15
N ARG A 491 -8.95 -20.71 3.81
CA ARG A 491 -9.98 -21.51 3.16
C ARG A 491 -11.36 -21.05 3.60
N SER A 492 -12.24 -20.88 2.63
CA SER A 492 -13.64 -20.57 2.88
C SER A 492 -14.34 -21.73 3.60
N GLY A 493 -15.35 -21.44 4.42
CA GLY A 493 -16.13 -22.47 5.14
C GLY A 493 -17.06 -23.33 4.27
N GLY A 494 -17.11 -23.11 2.95
CA GLY A 494 -17.83 -23.97 1.99
C GLY A 494 -19.36 -23.77 1.93
N SER A 495 -19.89 -22.60 2.31
CA SER A 495 -21.34 -22.35 2.37
C SER A 495 -22.09 -22.46 1.03
N THR A 496 -21.39 -22.46 -0.11
CA THR A 496 -21.96 -22.62 -1.46
C THR A 496 -21.39 -23.81 -2.25
N GLY A 497 -20.64 -24.71 -1.61
CA GLY A 497 -20.04 -25.88 -2.28
C GLY A 497 -18.61 -26.18 -1.83
N ALA A 498 -17.76 -26.61 -2.77
CA ALA A 498 -16.36 -26.95 -2.49
C ALA A 498 -15.62 -25.76 -1.85
N PRO A 499 -14.91 -25.96 -0.72
CA PRO A 499 -14.19 -24.88 -0.08
C PRO A 499 -13.09 -24.29 -0.97
N ALA A 500 -13.20 -23.00 -1.28
CA ALA A 500 -12.24 -22.25 -2.09
C ALA A 500 -11.05 -21.73 -1.25
N LEU A 501 -9.91 -21.58 -1.91
CA LEU A 501 -8.68 -21.05 -1.35
C LEU A 501 -8.59 -19.55 -1.61
N SER A 502 -8.04 -18.80 -0.67
CA SER A 502 -7.75 -17.37 -0.82
C SER A 502 -6.35 -17.11 -0.28
N VAL A 503 -5.54 -16.34 -1.00
CA VAL A 503 -4.11 -16.12 -0.66
C VAL A 503 -3.78 -14.65 -0.47
N PHE A 504 -2.89 -14.34 0.45
CA PHE A 504 -2.52 -12.95 0.76
C PHE A 504 -1.01 -12.82 0.88
N THR A 505 -0.47 -11.67 0.48
CA THR A 505 0.84 -11.27 1.02
C THR A 505 0.66 -10.88 2.49
N VAL A 506 1.76 -10.91 3.26
CA VAL A 506 1.74 -10.45 4.66
C VAL A 506 1.34 -8.98 4.74
N ASP A 507 1.79 -8.16 3.80
CA ASP A 507 1.45 -6.74 3.73
C ASP A 507 -0.04 -6.53 3.45
N ASP A 508 -0.65 -7.33 2.57
CA ASP A 508 -2.09 -7.26 2.28
C ASP A 508 -2.91 -7.58 3.53
N TYR A 509 -2.54 -8.68 4.19
CA TYR A 509 -3.18 -9.09 5.44
C TYR A 509 -3.03 -8.01 6.52
N ASP A 510 -1.84 -7.44 6.68
CA ASP A 510 -1.60 -6.38 7.67
C ASP A 510 -2.48 -5.14 7.43
N ASN A 511 -2.53 -4.66 6.18
CA ASN A 511 -3.36 -3.50 5.82
C ASN A 511 -4.83 -3.75 6.16
N GLN A 512 -5.33 -4.97 5.87
CA GLN A 512 -6.70 -5.35 6.16
C GLN A 512 -6.99 -5.45 7.66
N MET A 513 -6.06 -5.99 8.45
CA MET A 513 -6.23 -6.10 9.90
C MET A 513 -6.18 -4.74 10.59
N ARG A 514 -5.37 -3.78 10.08
CA ARG A 514 -5.38 -2.39 10.55
C ARG A 514 -6.73 -1.71 10.31
N ALA A 515 -7.25 -1.80 9.10
CA ALA A 515 -8.55 -1.20 8.78
C ALA A 515 -9.71 -1.85 9.58
N ALA A 516 -9.64 -3.16 9.85
CA ALA A 516 -10.61 -3.82 10.71
C ALA A 516 -10.46 -3.42 12.19
N ALA A 517 -9.25 -3.17 12.67
CA ALA A 517 -9.00 -2.61 14.00
C ALA A 517 -9.62 -1.22 14.17
N ASP A 518 -9.48 -0.35 13.16
CA ASP A 518 -10.15 0.95 13.13
C ASP A 518 -11.67 0.81 13.18
N GLY A 519 -12.22 -0.15 12.42
CA GLY A 519 -13.65 -0.46 12.46
C GLY A 519 -14.13 -0.97 13.82
N LEU A 520 -13.29 -1.72 14.54
CA LEU A 520 -13.62 -2.25 15.86
C LEU A 520 -13.66 -1.15 16.94
N LEU A 521 -12.78 -0.13 16.85
CA LEU A 521 -12.89 1.09 17.66
C LEU A 521 -14.24 1.78 17.43
N ALA A 522 -14.63 1.96 16.17
CA ALA A 522 -15.92 2.56 15.81
C ALA A 522 -17.12 1.76 16.33
N ALA A 523 -16.99 0.43 16.37
CA ALA A 523 -17.99 -0.46 16.94
C ALA A 523 -18.12 -0.33 18.48
N GLY A 524 -17.21 0.39 19.12
CA GLY A 524 -17.24 0.73 20.55
C GLY A 524 -16.36 -0.16 21.42
N PHE A 525 -15.42 -0.91 20.84
CA PHE A 525 -14.41 -1.63 21.61
C PHE A 525 -13.38 -0.62 22.17
N ASP A 526 -13.13 -0.67 23.47
CA ASP A 526 -12.14 0.17 24.15
C ASP A 526 -10.89 -0.66 24.47
N PRO A 527 -9.84 -0.64 23.64
CA PRO A 527 -8.65 -1.44 23.89
C PRO A 527 -7.90 -1.02 25.16
N ALA A 528 -8.15 0.17 25.70
CA ALA A 528 -7.51 0.62 26.92
C ALA A 528 -8.09 -0.07 28.17
N ARG A 529 -9.38 -0.44 28.12
CA ARG A 529 -10.15 -0.94 29.28
C ARG A 529 -10.65 -2.36 29.12
N ASP A 530 -11.12 -2.72 27.92
CA ASP A 530 -11.77 -3.99 27.66
C ASP A 530 -10.78 -5.16 27.70
N ARG A 531 -11.28 -6.29 28.19
CA ARG A 531 -10.56 -7.56 28.33
C ARG A 531 -11.24 -8.57 27.42
N ALA A 532 -10.72 -8.66 26.19
CA ALA A 532 -11.31 -9.40 25.10
C ALA A 532 -10.96 -10.89 25.15
N ALA A 533 -11.95 -11.78 25.20
CA ALA A 533 -11.75 -13.19 24.91
C ALA A 533 -12.05 -13.50 23.44
N ASN A 534 -11.03 -13.97 22.71
CA ASN A 534 -11.18 -14.39 21.32
C ASN A 534 -11.56 -15.87 21.27
N LEU A 535 -12.84 -16.13 20.99
CA LEU A 535 -13.48 -17.44 20.91
C LEU A 535 -13.90 -17.78 19.48
N PHE A 536 -13.29 -17.18 18.47
CA PHE A 536 -13.43 -17.66 17.09
C PHE A 536 -12.71 -19.01 16.91
N TYR A 537 -13.12 -19.78 15.90
CA TYR A 537 -12.47 -21.05 15.57
C TYR A 537 -11.07 -20.84 14.97
N CYS A 538 -10.12 -21.68 15.40
CA CYS A 538 -8.73 -21.67 14.93
C CYS A 538 -8.37 -23.00 14.25
N GLY A 539 -7.40 -22.96 13.32
CA GLY A 539 -6.90 -24.13 12.58
C GLY A 539 -7.64 -24.41 11.27
N GLY A 540 -7.24 -25.47 10.56
CA GLY A 540 -7.91 -25.91 9.31
C GLY A 540 -7.90 -24.89 8.17
N MET A 541 -6.96 -23.93 8.19
CA MET A 541 -6.90 -22.77 7.29
C MET A 541 -8.09 -21.80 7.44
N TYR A 542 -8.82 -21.86 8.56
CA TYR A 542 -9.88 -20.90 8.85
C TYR A 542 -9.30 -19.61 9.42
N GLY A 543 -9.66 -18.48 8.81
CA GLY A 543 -9.01 -17.19 9.11
C GLY A 543 -9.50 -16.48 10.38
N SER A 544 -10.74 -16.73 10.82
CA SER A 544 -11.43 -15.86 11.81
C SER A 544 -10.64 -15.61 13.10
N PHE A 545 -10.17 -16.65 13.78
CA PHE A 545 -9.40 -16.49 15.03
C PHE A 545 -8.10 -15.70 14.81
N ILE A 546 -7.33 -16.05 13.78
CA ILE A 546 -6.03 -15.42 13.49
C ILE A 546 -6.23 -13.96 13.06
N SER A 547 -7.28 -13.68 12.28
CA SER A 547 -7.69 -12.31 11.94
C SER A 547 -8.01 -11.48 13.18
N PHE A 548 -8.88 -11.96 14.07
CA PHE A 548 -9.21 -11.22 15.28
C PHE A 548 -8.07 -11.15 16.30
N PHE A 549 -7.17 -12.14 16.33
CA PHE A 549 -5.93 -12.06 17.09
C PHE A 549 -5.08 -10.88 16.63
N SER A 550 -4.87 -10.75 15.31
CA SER A 550 -4.07 -9.69 14.71
C SER A 550 -4.74 -8.31 14.83
N ILE A 551 -6.06 -8.24 14.71
CA ILE A 551 -6.84 -7.01 14.93
C ILE A 551 -6.68 -6.52 16.36
N LEU A 552 -6.85 -7.40 17.35
CA LEU A 552 -6.68 -7.06 18.77
C LEU A 552 -5.21 -6.72 19.11
N GLU A 553 -4.25 -7.39 18.49
CA GLU A 553 -2.82 -7.07 18.60
C GLU A 553 -2.53 -5.65 18.09
N ARG A 554 -3.09 -5.27 16.94
CA ARG A 554 -2.94 -3.94 16.34
C ARG A 554 -3.51 -2.82 17.23
N LEU A 555 -4.57 -3.10 17.98
CA LEU A 555 -5.14 -2.18 18.96
C LEU A 555 -4.40 -2.14 20.29
N ASN A 556 -3.36 -2.97 20.47
CA ASN A 556 -2.67 -3.13 21.75
C ASN A 556 -3.66 -3.47 22.90
N ALA A 557 -4.65 -4.30 22.57
CA ALA A 557 -5.73 -4.67 23.46
C ALA A 557 -5.33 -5.80 24.43
N THR A 558 -5.99 -5.85 25.59
CA THR A 558 -5.88 -7.03 26.46
C THR A 558 -6.68 -8.17 25.84
N GLN A 559 -6.01 -9.23 25.39
CA GLN A 559 -6.67 -10.36 24.75
C GLN A 559 -6.41 -11.71 25.45
N LEU A 560 -7.45 -12.54 25.54
CA LEU A 560 -7.44 -13.94 25.96
C LEU A 560 -7.66 -14.81 24.69
N PRO A 561 -6.59 -15.30 24.05
CA PRO A 561 -6.65 -16.01 22.78
C PRO A 561 -7.03 -17.48 22.99
N MET A 562 -8.29 -17.75 23.33
CA MET A 562 -8.73 -19.06 23.81
C MET A 562 -9.21 -20.01 22.69
N ALA A 563 -9.72 -19.45 21.59
CA ALA A 563 -10.41 -20.14 20.51
C ALA A 563 -11.67 -20.90 20.97
N ALA A 564 -12.59 -21.16 20.04
CA ALA A 564 -13.74 -22.02 20.33
C ALA A 564 -13.29 -23.49 20.47
N GLY A 565 -13.78 -24.16 21.51
CA GLY A 565 -13.52 -25.57 21.79
C GLY A 565 -14.69 -26.24 22.54
N PRO A 566 -14.74 -27.58 22.56
CA PRO A 566 -15.88 -28.33 23.09
C PRO A 566 -16.03 -28.28 24.61
N ASP A 567 -14.98 -27.90 25.34
CA ASP A 567 -14.99 -27.78 26.81
C ASP A 567 -15.44 -26.38 27.24
N HIS A 568 -16.76 -26.18 27.27
CA HIS A 568 -17.36 -24.92 27.68
C HIS A 568 -17.06 -24.56 29.15
N ALA A 569 -16.91 -25.55 30.03
CA ALA A 569 -16.65 -25.33 31.45
C ALA A 569 -15.29 -24.68 31.67
N THR A 570 -14.24 -25.20 31.02
CA THR A 570 -12.90 -24.61 31.07
C THR A 570 -12.89 -23.19 30.47
N VAL A 571 -13.63 -22.98 29.37
CA VAL A 571 -13.75 -21.65 28.76
C VAL A 571 -14.40 -20.66 29.73
N ALA A 572 -15.56 -21.01 30.29
CA ALA A 572 -16.27 -20.13 31.22
C ALA A 572 -15.46 -19.86 32.51
N GLU A 573 -14.75 -20.86 33.04
CA GLU A 573 -13.83 -20.66 34.17
C GLU A 573 -12.74 -19.63 33.88
N ALA A 574 -12.12 -19.71 32.70
CA ALA A 574 -11.09 -18.76 32.29
C ALA A 574 -11.67 -17.34 32.07
N LEU A 575 -12.87 -17.22 31.50
CA LEU A 575 -13.56 -15.93 31.35
C LEU A 575 -13.76 -15.24 32.72
N VAL A 576 -14.22 -16.00 33.72
CA VAL A 576 -14.41 -15.48 35.09
C VAL A 576 -13.08 -15.16 35.76
N THR A 577 -12.13 -16.10 35.72
CA THR A 577 -10.84 -16.00 36.41
C THR A 577 -10.02 -14.81 35.89
N HIS A 578 -9.99 -14.62 34.58
CA HIS A 578 -9.26 -13.53 33.94
C HIS A 578 -10.09 -12.27 33.75
N ARG A 579 -11.31 -12.25 34.28
CA ARG A 579 -12.22 -11.11 34.25
C ARG A 579 -12.45 -10.59 32.83
N ALA A 580 -12.78 -11.48 31.90
CA ALA A 580 -13.19 -11.07 30.56
C ALA A 580 -14.49 -10.27 30.65
N ASP A 581 -14.56 -9.14 29.96
CA ASP A 581 -15.76 -8.31 29.84
C ASP A 581 -16.31 -8.27 28.42
N THR A 582 -15.49 -8.68 27.45
CA THR A 582 -15.80 -8.65 26.03
C THR A 582 -15.50 -10.01 25.42
N VAL A 583 -16.43 -10.58 24.67
CA VAL A 583 -16.23 -11.86 23.97
C VAL A 583 -16.38 -11.68 22.45
N PHE A 584 -15.49 -12.32 21.70
CA PHE A 584 -15.49 -12.37 20.24
C PHE A 584 -15.77 -13.80 19.79
N GLY A 585 -16.75 -14.05 18.93
CA GLY A 585 -16.98 -15.42 18.46
C GLY A 585 -18.12 -15.60 17.48
N MET A 586 -18.33 -16.86 17.08
CA MET A 586 -19.49 -17.24 16.28
C MET A 586 -20.75 -17.27 17.18
N PRO A 587 -21.88 -16.66 16.77
CA PRO A 587 -23.14 -16.70 17.50
C PRO A 587 -23.54 -18.10 17.98
N SER A 588 -23.44 -19.11 17.12
CA SER A 588 -23.75 -20.51 17.47
C SER A 588 -22.90 -21.08 18.61
N TYR A 589 -21.61 -20.75 18.66
CA TYR A 589 -20.71 -21.19 19.73
C TYR A 589 -20.98 -20.43 21.03
N LEU A 590 -21.07 -19.10 20.95
CA LEU A 590 -21.34 -18.26 22.09
C LEU A 590 -22.66 -18.66 22.76
N TRP A 591 -23.71 -18.88 21.96
CA TRP A 591 -25.00 -19.34 22.48
C TRP A 591 -24.88 -20.67 23.24
N GLN A 592 -24.12 -21.63 22.72
CA GLN A 592 -23.88 -22.91 23.42
C GLN A 592 -23.11 -22.72 24.72
N LEU A 593 -22.08 -21.88 24.73
CA LEU A 593 -21.30 -21.57 25.93
C LEU A 593 -22.18 -20.91 27.01
N PHE A 594 -22.93 -19.87 26.65
CA PHE A 594 -23.83 -19.17 27.55
C PHE A 594 -24.93 -20.10 28.10
N HIS A 595 -25.44 -21.02 27.30
CA HIS A 595 -26.45 -21.97 27.75
C HIS A 595 -25.87 -23.09 28.62
N ALA A 596 -24.72 -23.67 28.25
CA ALA A 596 -24.08 -24.77 28.97
C ALA A 596 -23.55 -24.33 30.35
N GLU A 597 -23.05 -23.10 30.46
CA GLU A 597 -22.47 -22.54 31.69
C GLU A 597 -23.32 -21.38 32.24
N ALA A 598 -24.65 -21.48 32.07
CA ALA A 598 -25.58 -20.39 32.37
C ALA A 598 -25.45 -19.89 33.82
N ASP A 599 -25.48 -20.79 34.80
CA ASP A 599 -25.40 -20.40 36.22
C ASP A 599 -24.09 -19.68 36.54
N ARG A 600 -22.96 -20.15 36.02
CA ARG A 600 -21.63 -19.56 36.22
C ARG A 600 -21.55 -18.18 35.59
N LEU A 601 -21.97 -18.04 34.34
CA LEU A 601 -21.85 -16.79 33.58
C LEU A 601 -22.85 -15.73 34.05
N ARG A 602 -24.08 -16.12 34.44
CA ARG A 602 -25.04 -15.22 35.10
C ARG A 602 -24.52 -14.75 36.46
N ALA A 603 -23.97 -15.65 37.27
CA ALA A 603 -23.39 -15.29 38.57
C ALA A 603 -22.18 -14.35 38.44
N TYR A 604 -21.39 -14.52 37.36
CA TYR A 604 -20.29 -13.61 37.06
C TYR A 604 -20.79 -12.23 36.60
N GLY A 605 -21.73 -12.17 35.66
CA GLY A 605 -22.34 -10.93 35.16
C GLY A 605 -21.35 -9.90 34.59
N GLY A 606 -20.11 -10.30 34.34
CA GLY A 606 -19.03 -9.41 33.93
C GLY A 606 -18.89 -9.26 32.42
N ILE A 607 -19.54 -10.11 31.62
CA ILE A 607 -19.51 -10.01 30.15
C ILE A 607 -20.51 -8.93 29.71
N ARG A 608 -20.00 -7.77 29.32
CA ARG A 608 -20.79 -6.60 28.91
C ARG A 608 -20.93 -6.48 27.39
N THR A 609 -19.96 -6.98 26.64
CA THR A 609 -19.91 -6.78 25.19
C THR A 609 -19.72 -8.10 24.45
N VAL A 610 -20.51 -8.30 23.40
CA VAL A 610 -20.40 -9.44 22.48
C VAL A 610 -20.15 -8.92 21.06
N PHE A 611 -18.98 -9.25 20.53
CA PHE A 611 -18.64 -9.05 19.13
C PHE A 611 -18.77 -10.37 18.37
N TYR A 612 -19.53 -10.38 17.27
CA TYR A 612 -19.79 -11.60 16.53
C TYR A 612 -19.44 -11.50 15.05
N GLY A 613 -19.25 -12.64 14.39
CA GLY A 613 -18.98 -12.69 12.96
C GLY A 613 -19.49 -13.96 12.31
N GLY A 614 -19.62 -13.95 10.99
CA GLY A 614 -19.91 -15.13 10.17
C GLY A 614 -21.35 -15.69 10.24
N GLU A 615 -22.13 -15.36 11.28
CA GLU A 615 -23.56 -15.66 11.48
C GLU A 615 -24.24 -14.46 12.15
N HIS A 616 -25.55 -14.53 12.38
CA HIS A 616 -26.31 -13.50 13.11
C HIS A 616 -26.97 -14.12 14.34
N PHE A 617 -27.08 -13.34 15.42
CA PHE A 617 -27.96 -13.70 16.53
C PHE A 617 -29.42 -13.46 16.15
N THR A 618 -30.32 -14.32 16.62
CA THR A 618 -31.77 -14.07 16.56
C THR A 618 -32.17 -12.96 17.54
N GLY A 619 -33.36 -12.37 17.36
CA GLY A 619 -33.88 -11.36 18.28
C GLY A 619 -34.01 -11.90 19.72
N GLU A 620 -34.43 -13.16 19.85
CA GLU A 620 -34.53 -13.83 21.15
C GLU A 620 -33.17 -14.09 21.80
N GLN A 621 -32.19 -14.57 21.03
CA GLN A 621 -30.84 -14.77 21.57
C GLN A 621 -30.25 -13.45 22.08
N ARG A 622 -30.47 -12.35 21.35
CA ARG A 622 -30.07 -11.01 21.80
C ARG A 622 -30.77 -10.64 23.11
N ARG A 623 -32.10 -10.80 23.17
CA ARG A 623 -32.91 -10.51 24.37
C ARG A 623 -32.40 -11.27 25.59
N VAL A 624 -32.21 -12.59 25.48
CA VAL A 624 -31.71 -13.44 26.57
C VAL A 624 -30.32 -13.02 27.03
N LEU A 625 -29.38 -12.79 26.11
CA LEU A 625 -28.04 -12.32 26.45
C LEU A 625 -28.07 -10.98 27.21
N MET A 626 -28.96 -10.07 26.81
CA MET A 626 -29.05 -8.76 27.45
C MET A 626 -29.76 -8.82 28.81
N GLU A 627 -30.92 -9.46 28.89
CA GLU A 627 -31.77 -9.47 30.08
C GLU A 627 -31.27 -10.44 31.16
N GLU A 628 -30.74 -11.61 30.77
CA GLU A 628 -30.36 -12.65 31.73
C GLU A 628 -28.86 -12.67 32.06
N PHE A 629 -28.00 -12.29 31.12
CA PHE A 629 -26.54 -12.32 31.30
C PHE A 629 -25.90 -10.94 31.51
N GLY A 630 -26.68 -9.86 31.41
CA GLY A 630 -26.20 -8.50 31.65
C GLY A 630 -25.31 -7.94 30.53
N VAL A 631 -25.43 -8.51 29.32
CA VAL A 631 -24.76 -7.99 28.11
C VAL A 631 -25.43 -6.66 27.72
N GLU A 632 -24.62 -5.63 27.51
CA GLU A 632 -25.08 -4.28 27.17
C GLU A 632 -24.99 -4.03 25.66
N VAL A 633 -23.99 -4.62 25.00
CA VAL A 633 -23.70 -4.39 23.58
C VAL A 633 -23.53 -5.71 22.84
N ILE A 634 -24.27 -5.88 21.73
CA ILE A 634 -24.11 -7.00 20.79
C ILE A 634 -23.96 -6.44 19.37
N ARG A 635 -22.76 -6.55 18.79
CA ARG A 635 -22.44 -5.99 17.47
C ARG A 635 -21.64 -6.95 16.60
N SER A 636 -21.78 -6.78 15.29
CA SER A 636 -20.92 -7.44 14.31
C SER A 636 -19.50 -6.88 14.45
N ALA A 637 -18.55 -7.78 14.66
CA ALA A 637 -17.14 -7.48 14.78
C ALA A 637 -16.56 -7.00 13.44
N ALA A 638 -17.02 -7.59 12.33
CA ALA A 638 -16.77 -7.17 10.97
C ALA A 638 -17.70 -7.93 10.00
N TYR A 639 -18.15 -7.27 8.93
CA TYR A 639 -18.63 -7.93 7.72
C TYR A 639 -17.42 -8.26 6.84
N GLY A 640 -17.32 -9.49 6.31
CA GLY A 640 -16.17 -9.90 5.52
C GLY A 640 -16.34 -11.27 4.84
N SER A 641 -15.39 -11.58 3.97
CA SER A 641 -15.25 -12.88 3.30
C SER A 641 -13.83 -13.40 3.40
N THR A 642 -13.63 -14.69 3.13
CA THR A 642 -12.27 -15.26 3.05
C THR A 642 -11.50 -14.68 1.86
N ASP A 643 -12.19 -14.38 0.76
CA ASP A 643 -11.58 -13.96 -0.50
C ASP A 643 -11.11 -12.50 -0.50
N LEU A 644 -11.88 -11.62 0.15
CA LEU A 644 -11.59 -10.18 0.20
C LEU A 644 -11.09 -9.71 1.58
N GLY A 645 -11.26 -10.53 2.62
CA GLY A 645 -11.02 -10.12 4.00
C GLY A 645 -12.19 -9.28 4.56
N PRO A 646 -11.92 -8.33 5.47
CA PRO A 646 -12.95 -7.46 6.03
C PRO A 646 -13.44 -6.44 4.99
N LEU A 647 -14.75 -6.25 4.94
CA LEU A 647 -15.47 -5.43 3.97
C LEU A 647 -16.20 -4.24 4.61
N GLY A 648 -16.62 -4.41 5.86
CA GLY A 648 -17.31 -3.35 6.59
C GLY A 648 -17.33 -3.58 8.10
N TYR A 649 -17.69 -2.53 8.83
CA TYR A 649 -17.73 -2.49 10.29
C TYR A 649 -19.01 -1.82 10.79
N GLN A 650 -19.44 -2.14 12.00
CA GLN A 650 -20.53 -1.43 12.67
C GLN A 650 -19.99 -0.26 13.50
N CYS A 651 -20.82 0.75 13.72
CA CYS A 651 -20.53 1.82 14.67
C CYS A 651 -21.54 1.80 15.84
N ALA A 652 -21.34 2.67 16.83
CA ALA A 652 -22.26 2.80 17.96
C ALA A 652 -23.73 3.08 17.55
N SER A 653 -23.95 3.71 16.40
CA SER A 653 -25.27 4.04 15.83
C SER A 653 -25.76 3.06 14.76
N SER A 654 -25.00 2.01 14.46
CA SER A 654 -25.44 0.97 13.53
C SER A 654 -26.54 0.12 14.18
N ASP A 655 -27.56 -0.21 13.39
CA ASP A 655 -28.62 -1.14 13.77
C ASP A 655 -28.65 -2.34 12.81
N GLY A 656 -29.10 -3.48 13.31
CA GLY A 656 -29.27 -4.72 12.55
C GLY A 656 -28.02 -5.12 11.77
N SER A 657 -28.15 -5.14 10.44
CA SER A 657 -27.11 -5.55 9.48
C SER A 657 -26.48 -4.39 8.72
N VAL A 658 -26.58 -3.15 9.23
CA VAL A 658 -25.97 -1.96 8.63
C VAL A 658 -24.50 -1.85 9.02
N HIS A 659 -23.63 -1.70 8.03
CA HIS A 659 -22.18 -1.57 8.18
C HIS A 659 -21.66 -0.37 7.39
N HIS A 660 -20.70 0.36 7.93
CA HIS A 660 -19.84 1.24 7.15
C HIS A 660 -18.90 0.40 6.28
N VAL A 661 -18.69 0.81 5.04
CA VAL A 661 -17.79 0.14 4.10
C VAL A 661 -16.35 0.49 4.45
N LEU A 662 -15.44 -0.50 4.44
CA LEU A 662 -14.00 -0.26 4.58
C LEU A 662 -13.43 0.29 3.27
N THR A 663 -13.73 1.56 2.98
CA THR A 663 -13.38 2.23 1.72
C THR A 663 -11.88 2.33 1.48
N ASP A 664 -11.05 2.24 2.52
CA ASP A 664 -9.59 2.17 2.38
C ASP A 664 -9.13 0.87 1.71
N LEU A 665 -9.91 -0.20 1.89
CA LEU A 665 -9.63 -1.51 1.34
C LEU A 665 -10.35 -1.77 0.03
N HIS A 666 -11.58 -1.26 -0.13
CA HIS A 666 -12.46 -1.66 -1.22
C HIS A 666 -13.27 -0.51 -1.82
N THR A 667 -13.62 -0.67 -3.09
CA THR A 667 -14.71 0.06 -3.74
C THR A 667 -15.92 -0.89 -3.83
N LEU A 668 -17.11 -0.41 -3.45
CA LEU A 668 -18.36 -1.16 -3.51
C LEU A 668 -19.23 -0.68 -4.68
N GLU A 669 -19.69 -1.62 -5.49
CA GLU A 669 -20.78 -1.49 -6.45
C GLU A 669 -21.98 -2.30 -5.95
N ILE A 670 -23.20 -1.80 -6.20
CA ILE A 670 -24.44 -2.53 -5.97
C ILE A 670 -25.15 -2.63 -7.32
N LEU A 671 -25.23 -3.83 -7.86
CA LEU A 671 -25.76 -4.09 -9.21
C LEU A 671 -27.16 -4.71 -9.15
N ASP A 672 -27.93 -4.47 -10.21
CA ASP A 672 -29.26 -5.06 -10.39
C ASP A 672 -29.17 -6.60 -10.26
N PRO A 673 -30.09 -7.25 -9.53
CA PRO A 673 -30.08 -8.70 -9.37
C PRO A 673 -30.15 -9.48 -10.68
N GLU A 674 -30.76 -8.92 -11.73
CA GLU A 674 -30.98 -9.57 -13.03
C GLU A 674 -30.15 -8.94 -14.16
N ALA A 675 -29.47 -7.82 -13.91
CA ALA A 675 -28.69 -7.11 -14.91
C ALA A 675 -27.36 -6.56 -14.36
N ASP A 676 -26.33 -6.48 -15.22
CA ASP A 676 -25.00 -5.98 -14.84
C ASP A 676 -24.92 -4.44 -14.89
N ARG A 677 -25.93 -3.77 -14.32
CA ARG A 677 -26.01 -2.31 -14.22
C ARG A 677 -26.19 -1.88 -12.76
N PRO A 678 -25.64 -0.73 -12.33
CA PRO A 678 -25.89 -0.21 -10.99
C PRO A 678 -27.38 0.01 -10.71
N VAL A 679 -27.82 -0.28 -9.48
CA VAL A 679 -29.17 0.06 -9.01
C VAL A 679 -29.26 1.52 -8.57
N VAL A 680 -30.48 2.03 -8.41
CA VAL A 680 -30.69 3.32 -7.75
C VAL A 680 -30.27 3.19 -6.28
N PRO A 681 -29.60 4.19 -5.68
CA PRO A 681 -29.30 4.17 -4.24
C PRO A 681 -30.53 3.83 -3.39
N GLY A 682 -30.35 2.93 -2.42
CA GLY A 682 -31.43 2.41 -1.57
C GLY A 682 -32.13 1.15 -2.10
N GLU A 683 -32.00 0.81 -3.38
CA GLU A 683 -32.57 -0.44 -3.92
C GLU A 683 -31.70 -1.66 -3.60
N PRO A 684 -32.29 -2.84 -3.35
CA PRO A 684 -31.55 -4.10 -3.22
C PRO A 684 -30.83 -4.50 -4.50
N GLY A 685 -29.59 -4.96 -4.37
CA GLY A 685 -28.82 -5.50 -5.48
C GLY A 685 -27.67 -6.42 -5.05
N ARG A 686 -26.99 -7.01 -6.04
CA ARG A 686 -25.80 -7.84 -5.87
C ARG A 686 -24.62 -6.98 -5.42
N LEU A 687 -23.92 -7.42 -4.39
CA LEU A 687 -22.73 -6.72 -3.90
C LEU A 687 -21.50 -7.14 -4.71
N VAL A 688 -20.83 -6.14 -5.28
CA VAL A 688 -19.64 -6.30 -6.11
C VAL A 688 -18.53 -5.44 -5.54
N PHE A 689 -17.36 -6.04 -5.31
CA PHE A 689 -16.23 -5.36 -4.66
C PHE A 689 -14.99 -5.34 -5.54
N THR A 690 -14.27 -4.22 -5.51
CA THR A 690 -12.95 -4.06 -6.10
C THR A 690 -11.92 -3.76 -5.02
N THR A 691 -10.84 -4.53 -4.93
CA THR A 691 -9.78 -4.34 -3.92
C THR A 691 -8.85 -3.17 -4.28
N ARG A 692 -8.61 -2.25 -3.34
CA ARG A 692 -7.73 -1.08 -3.48
C ARG A 692 -6.35 -1.27 -2.85
N ALA A 693 -6.32 -1.92 -1.69
CA ALA A 693 -5.13 -2.05 -0.83
C ALA A 693 -4.60 -3.50 -0.78
N ARG A 694 -4.58 -4.19 -1.93
CA ARG A 694 -4.07 -5.56 -2.08
C ARG A 694 -3.08 -5.62 -3.24
N ALA A 695 -1.81 -5.94 -2.97
CA ALA A 695 -0.74 -6.02 -3.95
C ALA A 695 -0.62 -7.42 -4.58
N GLY A 696 -0.99 -8.49 -3.84
CA GLY A 696 -0.92 -9.85 -4.35
C GLY A 696 -2.01 -10.15 -5.39
N GLN A 697 -3.08 -10.84 -4.99
CA GLN A 697 -4.20 -11.10 -5.88
C GLN A 697 -5.17 -9.91 -5.89
N ARG A 698 -5.08 -9.03 -6.90
CA ARG A 698 -6.06 -7.94 -7.09
C ARG A 698 -7.36 -8.50 -7.65
N LEU A 699 -8.47 -8.23 -6.97
CA LEU A 699 -9.80 -8.62 -7.41
C LEU A 699 -10.55 -7.37 -7.87
N GLU A 700 -10.91 -7.34 -9.14
CA GLU A 700 -11.69 -6.27 -9.75
C GLU A 700 -13.10 -6.78 -10.02
N ARG A 701 -14.09 -5.98 -9.62
CA ARG A 701 -15.52 -6.26 -9.78
C ARG A 701 -15.91 -7.70 -9.39
N TYR A 702 -15.47 -8.12 -8.21
CA TYR A 702 -15.74 -9.44 -7.67
C TYR A 702 -17.14 -9.52 -7.06
N GLU A 703 -18.00 -10.36 -7.63
CA GLU A 703 -19.33 -10.65 -7.10
C GLU A 703 -19.20 -11.65 -5.94
N ILE A 704 -19.47 -11.15 -4.73
CA ILE A 704 -19.29 -11.93 -3.49
C ILE A 704 -20.41 -12.96 -3.25
N GLY A 705 -21.54 -12.82 -3.96
CA GLY A 705 -22.72 -13.64 -3.76
C GLY A 705 -23.57 -13.23 -2.55
N ASP A 706 -23.51 -11.96 -2.15
CA ASP A 706 -24.39 -11.36 -1.13
C ASP A 706 -25.30 -10.31 -1.78
N LEU A 707 -26.48 -10.09 -1.19
CA LEU A 707 -27.42 -9.01 -1.51
C LEU A 707 -27.36 -7.92 -0.45
N GLY A 708 -27.44 -6.67 -0.89
CA GLY A 708 -27.53 -5.54 0.00
C GLY A 708 -28.05 -4.28 -0.69
N ARG A 709 -28.16 -3.19 0.08
CA ARG A 709 -28.54 -1.87 -0.43
C ARG A 709 -27.73 -0.77 0.21
N ALA A 710 -27.52 0.32 -0.51
CA ALA A 710 -26.90 1.51 0.04
C ALA A 710 -27.82 2.14 1.10
N VAL A 711 -27.24 2.58 2.22
CA VAL A 711 -27.97 3.34 3.24
C VAL A 711 -27.65 4.82 3.05
N GLU A 712 -28.67 5.60 2.70
CA GLU A 712 -28.51 7.02 2.38
C GLU A 712 -28.24 7.88 3.61
N GLY A 713 -27.63 9.03 3.36
CA GLY A 713 -27.36 10.07 4.36
C GLY A 713 -26.20 9.77 5.31
N PRO A 714 -25.74 10.80 6.04
CA PRO A 714 -24.67 10.66 7.02
C PRO A 714 -25.10 9.76 8.19
N CYS A 715 -24.13 9.09 8.82
CA CYS A 715 -24.41 8.31 10.01
C CYS A 715 -24.52 9.19 11.24
N ALA A 716 -25.36 8.80 12.21
CA ALA A 716 -25.47 9.52 13.48
C ALA A 716 -24.19 9.46 14.34
N CYS A 717 -23.23 8.58 13.99
CA CYS A 717 -21.90 8.59 14.59
C CYS A 717 -20.99 9.74 14.08
N GLY A 718 -21.45 10.51 13.09
CA GLY A 718 -20.72 11.62 12.47
C GLY A 718 -19.86 11.21 11.28
N SER A 719 -19.64 9.91 11.04
CA SER A 719 -18.86 9.45 9.89
C SER A 719 -19.61 9.64 8.56
N HIS A 720 -18.86 10.13 7.57
CA HIS A 720 -19.27 10.26 6.16
C HIS A 720 -18.90 9.04 5.31
N VAL A 721 -18.33 7.99 5.90
CA VAL A 721 -18.02 6.75 5.20
C VAL A 721 -19.33 6.08 4.74
N PRO A 722 -19.45 5.67 3.46
CA PRO A 722 -20.64 5.02 2.92
C PRO A 722 -21.10 3.83 3.77
N ARG A 723 -22.41 3.62 3.81
CA ARG A 723 -23.05 2.53 4.57
C ARG A 723 -23.80 1.58 3.65
N LEU A 724 -23.80 0.32 4.04
CA LEU A 724 -24.43 -0.80 3.36
C LEU A 724 -25.29 -1.57 4.38
N GLU A 725 -26.51 -1.91 4.00
CA GLU A 725 -27.32 -2.90 4.72
C GLU A 725 -27.20 -4.26 4.04
N LEU A 726 -26.80 -5.28 4.80
CA LEU A 726 -26.67 -6.65 4.31
C LEU A 726 -28.01 -7.40 4.41
N LEU A 727 -28.58 -7.78 3.27
CA LEU A 727 -29.90 -8.40 3.17
C LEU A 727 -29.84 -9.95 3.19
N GLY A 728 -28.70 -10.56 2.86
CA GLY A 728 -28.50 -12.01 2.90
C GLY A 728 -27.63 -12.50 1.74
N ARG A 729 -27.55 -13.83 1.54
CA ARG A 729 -26.85 -14.40 0.38
C ARG A 729 -27.70 -14.43 -0.88
N TYR A 730 -27.03 -14.31 -2.02
CA TYR A 730 -27.54 -14.75 -3.31
C TYR A 730 -27.80 -16.26 -3.23
N GLY A 731 -29.08 -16.66 -3.25
CA GLY A 731 -29.55 -18.03 -3.01
C GLY A 731 -30.21 -18.32 -1.66
N ASP A 732 -30.08 -17.45 -0.64
CA ASP A 732 -31.04 -17.43 0.50
C ASP A 732 -32.42 -16.95 0.03
N VAL A 733 -32.43 -16.28 -1.12
CA VAL A 733 -33.61 -15.98 -1.91
C VAL A 733 -33.79 -17.13 -2.89
N VAL A 734 -34.85 -17.91 -2.70
CA VAL A 734 -35.22 -18.99 -3.60
C VAL A 734 -36.46 -18.59 -4.37
N ARG A 735 -36.45 -18.80 -5.69
CA ARG A 735 -37.66 -18.66 -6.48
C ARG A 735 -38.55 -19.87 -6.23
N VAL A 736 -39.79 -19.65 -5.81
CA VAL A 736 -40.85 -20.66 -5.65
C VAL A 736 -42.07 -20.23 -6.49
N GLY A 737 -42.39 -21.02 -7.52
CA GLY A 737 -43.27 -20.59 -8.60
C GLY A 737 -42.70 -19.37 -9.34
N THR A 738 -43.39 -18.24 -9.29
CA THR A 738 -42.96 -16.95 -9.85
C THR A 738 -42.42 -15.98 -8.80
N TYR A 739 -42.50 -16.33 -7.52
CA TYR A 739 -42.20 -15.42 -6.40
C TYR A 739 -40.80 -15.67 -5.83
N PHE A 740 -40.14 -14.61 -5.37
CA PHE A 740 -38.85 -14.68 -4.68
C PHE A 740 -39.06 -14.76 -3.16
N LEU A 741 -38.76 -15.93 -2.58
CA LEU A 741 -38.88 -16.16 -1.16
C LEU A 741 -37.53 -15.98 -0.49
N ASN A 742 -37.42 -15.00 0.40
CA ASN A 742 -36.24 -14.81 1.23
C ASN A 742 -36.35 -15.66 2.52
N TYR A 743 -35.37 -16.53 2.73
CA TYR A 743 -35.22 -17.35 3.93
C TYR A 743 -35.43 -16.58 5.25
N ARG A 744 -34.84 -15.38 5.37
CA ARG A 744 -34.91 -14.57 6.60
C ARG A 744 -36.32 -14.07 6.88
N ARG A 745 -37.13 -13.86 5.85
CA ARG A 745 -38.54 -13.46 6.03
C ARG A 745 -39.37 -14.60 6.60
N VAL A 746 -39.09 -15.84 6.20
CA VAL A 746 -39.71 -17.03 6.81
C VAL A 746 -39.30 -17.16 8.28
N VAL A 747 -38.03 -16.94 8.60
CA VAL A 747 -37.53 -16.95 9.99
C VAL A 747 -38.21 -15.87 10.83
N ALA A 748 -38.30 -14.64 10.33
CA ALA A 748 -38.97 -13.53 11.01
C ALA A 748 -40.46 -13.82 11.24
N ALA A 749 -41.17 -14.31 10.22
CA ALA A 749 -42.57 -14.69 10.34
C ALA A 749 -42.80 -15.81 11.38
N ALA A 750 -41.91 -16.82 11.41
CA ALA A 750 -41.96 -17.86 12.44
C ALA A 750 -41.76 -17.26 13.84
N GLN A 751 -40.76 -16.39 14.01
CA GLN A 751 -40.47 -15.73 15.28
C GLN A 751 -41.67 -14.90 15.77
N GLU A 752 -42.24 -14.08 14.91
CA GLU A 752 -43.32 -13.14 15.27
C GLU A 752 -44.66 -13.83 15.54
N ARG A 753 -45.01 -14.87 14.79
CA ARG A 753 -46.35 -15.50 14.87
C ARG A 753 -46.41 -16.80 15.63
N LEU A 754 -45.31 -17.51 15.75
CA LEU A 754 -45.26 -18.80 16.42
C LEU A 754 -44.43 -18.73 17.71
N ALA A 755 -43.89 -17.56 18.08
CA ALA A 755 -42.88 -17.43 19.13
C ALA A 755 -41.74 -18.45 18.91
N TYR A 756 -41.37 -18.67 17.66
CA TYR A 756 -40.45 -19.73 17.27
C TYR A 756 -39.00 -19.28 17.45
N HIS A 757 -38.17 -20.13 18.06
CA HIS A 757 -36.79 -19.78 18.43
C HIS A 757 -35.73 -20.78 17.93
N GLY A 758 -36.15 -21.80 17.17
CA GLY A 758 -35.27 -22.84 16.65
C GLY A 758 -34.65 -22.51 15.28
N GLU A 759 -33.99 -23.51 14.69
CA GLU A 759 -33.44 -23.41 13.34
C GLU A 759 -34.52 -23.54 12.26
N VAL A 760 -34.41 -22.82 11.15
CA VAL A 760 -35.32 -22.99 9.99
C VAL A 760 -34.49 -23.50 8.82
N GLN A 761 -35.03 -24.43 8.04
CA GLN A 761 -34.41 -24.89 6.79
C GLN A 761 -35.46 -25.04 5.69
N LEU A 762 -35.20 -24.43 4.54
CA LEU A 762 -36.05 -24.52 3.35
C LEU A 762 -35.52 -25.62 2.43
N VAL A 763 -36.37 -26.57 2.04
CA VAL A 763 -36.02 -27.63 1.09
C VAL A 763 -36.93 -27.52 -0.12
N VAL A 764 -36.35 -27.23 -1.28
CA VAL A 764 -37.10 -27.02 -2.53
C VAL A 764 -36.89 -28.21 -3.46
N ARG A 765 -37.96 -28.71 -4.09
CA ARG A 765 -37.96 -29.87 -4.99
C ARG A 765 -38.83 -29.60 -6.23
N SER A 766 -38.52 -30.32 -7.31
CA SER A 766 -39.40 -30.37 -8.50
C SER A 766 -40.49 -31.43 -8.28
N GLY A 767 -41.74 -31.01 -8.12
CA GLY A 767 -42.90 -31.91 -8.03
C GLY A 767 -43.49 -32.27 -9.40
N ALA A 768 -44.42 -33.22 -9.43
CA ALA A 768 -45.03 -33.78 -10.65
C ALA A 768 -46.04 -32.84 -11.38
N GLY A 769 -45.87 -31.53 -11.27
CA GLY A 769 -46.73 -30.53 -11.91
C GLY A 769 -46.72 -29.13 -11.27
N ARG A 770 -46.08 -28.96 -10.11
CA ARG A 770 -45.83 -27.69 -9.41
C ARG A 770 -44.57 -27.83 -8.55
N GLU A 771 -43.98 -26.73 -8.12
CA GLU A 771 -42.81 -26.78 -7.23
C GLU A 771 -43.23 -27.20 -5.82
N GLU A 772 -42.33 -27.86 -5.09
CA GLU A 772 -42.55 -28.28 -3.71
C GLU A 772 -41.58 -27.53 -2.80
N LEU A 773 -42.08 -26.84 -1.77
CA LEU A 773 -41.27 -26.23 -0.72
C LEU A 773 -41.62 -26.87 0.61
N THR A 774 -40.63 -27.47 1.28
CA THR A 774 -40.74 -27.95 2.65
C THR A 774 -40.01 -27.00 3.58
N ILE A 775 -40.70 -26.45 4.58
CA ILE A 775 -40.12 -25.63 5.64
C ILE A 775 -39.96 -26.53 6.86
N ARG A 776 -38.70 -26.78 7.24
CA ARG A 776 -38.34 -27.51 8.47
C ARG A 776 -38.23 -26.54 9.63
N LEU A 777 -38.96 -26.86 10.70
CA LEU A 777 -38.86 -26.23 12.01
C LEU A 777 -38.37 -27.27 13.03
N ASP A 778 -37.70 -26.81 14.06
CA ASP A 778 -37.19 -27.60 15.18
C ASP A 778 -38.37 -27.93 16.09
N GLU A 779 -38.58 -29.23 16.29
CA GLU A 779 -39.70 -29.76 17.08
C GLU A 779 -39.71 -29.28 18.53
N GLN A 780 -38.58 -28.80 19.06
CA GLN A 780 -38.51 -28.20 20.39
C GLN A 780 -39.30 -26.89 20.49
N TYR A 781 -39.44 -26.16 19.37
CA TYR A 781 -40.02 -24.81 19.36
C TYR A 781 -41.28 -24.69 18.51
N ALA A 782 -41.62 -25.73 17.74
CA ALA A 782 -42.87 -25.83 17.00
C ALA A 782 -43.38 -27.27 17.10
N ASP A 783 -44.58 -27.45 17.66
CA ASP A 783 -45.21 -28.73 17.93
C ASP A 783 -46.43 -29.02 17.03
N ASP A 784 -47.01 -28.00 16.39
CA ASP A 784 -48.08 -28.13 15.39
C ASP A 784 -47.63 -27.60 14.00
N PRO A 785 -47.19 -28.48 13.09
CA PRO A 785 -46.83 -28.11 11.71
C PRO A 785 -47.97 -27.43 10.94
N GLY A 786 -49.23 -27.79 11.23
CA GLY A 786 -50.40 -27.22 10.55
C GLY A 786 -50.69 -25.80 10.99
N ALA A 787 -50.48 -25.47 12.27
CA ALA A 787 -50.52 -24.09 12.77
C ALA A 787 -49.36 -23.27 12.19
N ALA A 788 -48.16 -23.86 12.12
CA ALA A 788 -47.00 -23.20 11.56
C ALA A 788 -47.17 -22.86 10.07
N HIS A 789 -47.72 -23.79 9.27
CA HIS A 789 -48.08 -23.54 7.87
C HIS A 789 -49.00 -22.33 7.71
N ARG A 790 -50.12 -22.28 8.46
CA ARG A 790 -51.07 -21.16 8.39
C ARG A 790 -50.44 -19.83 8.78
N ALA A 791 -49.62 -19.82 9.83
CA ALA A 791 -48.95 -18.61 10.30
C ALA A 791 -47.96 -18.06 9.26
N LEU A 792 -47.13 -18.94 8.68
CA LEU A 792 -46.16 -18.56 7.65
C LEU A 792 -46.83 -18.09 6.36
N ALA A 793 -47.89 -18.77 5.91
CA ALA A 793 -48.66 -18.34 4.75
C ALA A 793 -49.34 -16.98 4.97
N THR A 794 -49.74 -16.64 6.21
CA THR A 794 -50.38 -15.35 6.50
C THR A 794 -49.40 -14.18 6.42
N GLU A 795 -48.16 -14.35 6.91
CA GLU A 795 -47.18 -13.25 6.98
C GLU A 795 -46.28 -13.12 5.76
N VAL A 796 -46.01 -14.24 5.11
CA VAL A 796 -45.16 -14.28 3.93
C VAL A 796 -46.08 -14.33 2.71
N ALA A 797 -46.45 -13.14 2.22
CA ALA A 797 -47.38 -12.98 1.11
C ALA A 797 -46.99 -13.81 -0.14
N GLU A 798 -45.69 -13.99 -0.37
CA GLU A 798 -45.15 -14.82 -1.44
C GLU A 798 -45.56 -16.29 -1.32
N LEU A 799 -45.59 -16.84 -0.10
CA LEU A 799 -46.01 -18.23 0.15
C LEU A 799 -47.51 -18.39 -0.11
N ALA A 800 -48.33 -17.49 0.44
CA ALA A 800 -49.78 -17.52 0.22
C ALA A 800 -50.16 -17.36 -1.24
N SER A 801 -49.55 -16.40 -1.96
CA SER A 801 -49.83 -16.20 -3.39
C SER A 801 -49.40 -17.41 -4.22
N ALA A 802 -48.21 -17.98 -3.96
CA ALA A 802 -47.72 -19.13 -4.71
C ALA A 802 -48.58 -20.40 -4.49
N GLU A 803 -49.08 -20.63 -3.27
CA GLU A 803 -50.02 -21.71 -2.98
C GLU A 803 -51.41 -21.47 -3.61
N ALA A 804 -51.95 -20.25 -3.49
CA ALA A 804 -53.28 -19.91 -4.00
C ALA A 804 -53.37 -19.98 -5.54
N GLU A 805 -52.28 -19.63 -6.23
CA GLU A 805 -52.14 -19.76 -7.69
C GLU A 805 -51.85 -21.20 -8.15
N GLY A 806 -51.66 -22.13 -7.21
CA GLY A 806 -51.36 -23.54 -7.48
C GLY A 806 -49.94 -23.78 -8.03
N LEU A 807 -49.06 -22.80 -7.93
CA LEU A 807 -47.66 -22.85 -8.41
C LEU A 807 -46.74 -23.57 -7.43
N LEU A 808 -47.12 -23.61 -6.14
CA LEU A 808 -46.36 -24.19 -5.05
C LEU A 808 -47.21 -25.18 -4.24
N ALA A 809 -46.62 -26.31 -3.88
CA ALA A 809 -47.06 -27.14 -2.77
C ALA A 809 -46.18 -26.84 -1.56
N LEU A 810 -46.72 -26.12 -0.57
CA LEU A 810 -46.01 -25.79 0.66
C LEU A 810 -46.30 -26.83 1.74
N THR A 811 -45.25 -27.40 2.30
CA THR A 811 -45.30 -28.29 3.46
C THR A 811 -44.51 -27.66 4.59
N VAL A 812 -45.02 -27.74 5.81
CA VAL A 812 -44.22 -27.45 7.02
C VAL A 812 -44.07 -28.75 7.79
N GLU A 813 -42.84 -29.05 8.22
CA GLU A 813 -42.54 -30.21 9.05
C GLU A 813 -41.74 -29.78 10.28
N THR A 814 -41.97 -30.46 11.40
CA THR A 814 -41.23 -30.28 12.65
C THR A 814 -40.29 -31.47 12.82
N VAL A 815 -39.01 -31.21 13.00
CA VAL A 815 -37.95 -32.23 13.01
C VAL A 815 -37.00 -32.04 14.19
N PRO A 816 -36.37 -33.12 14.69
CA PRO A 816 -35.32 -33.00 15.70
C PRO A 816 -34.10 -32.25 15.14
N ARG A 817 -33.33 -31.61 16.02
CA ARG A 817 -32.18 -30.75 15.65
C ARG A 817 -31.14 -31.46 14.78
N GLU A 818 -30.96 -32.77 14.95
CA GLU A 818 -30.00 -33.59 14.19
C GLU A 818 -30.40 -33.79 12.73
N ALA A 819 -31.67 -33.57 12.39
CA ALA A 819 -32.19 -33.69 11.02
C ALA A 819 -31.89 -32.47 10.14
N PHE A 820 -31.43 -31.36 10.73
CA PHE A 820 -31.02 -30.17 9.99
C PHE A 820 -29.68 -30.40 9.29
N GLU A 821 -29.67 -30.30 7.95
CA GLU A 821 -28.43 -30.47 7.21
C GLU A 821 -27.46 -29.31 7.42
N ARG A 822 -26.21 -29.64 7.72
CA ARG A 822 -25.11 -28.69 7.92
C ARG A 822 -24.01 -28.93 6.90
N THR A 823 -23.23 -27.90 6.62
CA THR A 823 -22.03 -28.03 5.79
C THR A 823 -20.97 -28.83 6.57
N ALA A 824 -20.51 -29.94 6.00
CA ALA A 824 -19.59 -30.87 6.66
C ALA A 824 -18.26 -30.23 7.09
N THR A 825 -17.84 -29.13 6.46
CA THR A 825 -16.57 -28.45 6.73
C THR A 825 -16.68 -27.38 7.81
N SER A 826 -17.78 -26.62 7.88
CA SER A 826 -17.91 -25.46 8.78
C SER A 826 -18.95 -25.65 9.88
N GLY A 827 -19.76 -26.71 9.84
CA GLY A 827 -20.86 -26.93 10.79
C GLY A 827 -22.03 -25.96 10.63
N LYS A 828 -21.99 -25.04 9.66
CA LYS A 828 -23.05 -24.06 9.42
C LYS A 828 -24.30 -24.72 8.86
N LEU A 829 -25.46 -24.28 9.34
CA LEU A 829 -26.75 -24.69 8.82
C LEU A 829 -26.88 -24.35 7.32
N ARG A 830 -27.33 -25.31 6.51
CA ARG A 830 -27.75 -25.04 5.13
C ARG A 830 -29.17 -24.47 5.17
N THR A 831 -29.29 -23.15 5.04
CA THR A 831 -30.57 -22.42 5.17
C THR A 831 -31.56 -22.80 4.07
N VAL A 832 -31.08 -22.95 2.84
CA VAL A 832 -31.85 -23.38 1.67
C VAL A 832 -31.16 -24.58 1.02
N ILE A 833 -31.93 -25.63 0.76
CA ILE A 833 -31.52 -26.84 0.04
C ILE A 833 -32.39 -26.95 -1.20
N ASP A 834 -31.83 -26.54 -2.34
CA ASP A 834 -32.49 -26.70 -3.63
C ASP A 834 -32.13 -28.07 -4.23
N LEU A 835 -33.13 -28.95 -4.34
CA LEU A 835 -33.04 -30.30 -4.92
C LEU A 835 -33.74 -30.38 -6.28
N ARG A 836 -34.14 -29.25 -6.86
CA ARG A 836 -34.55 -29.19 -8.26
C ARG A 836 -33.33 -29.57 -9.10
N ALA A 837 -33.51 -30.46 -10.07
CA ALA A 837 -32.39 -30.92 -10.90
C ALA A 837 -31.71 -29.71 -11.56
N ALA A 838 -30.38 -29.65 -11.46
CA ALA A 838 -29.53 -28.69 -12.14
C ALA A 838 -29.64 -28.84 -13.67
#